data_AF-A0A2E7S1I3-F1
#
_entry.id   AF-A0A2E7S1I3-F1
#
_cell.length_a   1.000
_cell.length_b   1.000
_cell.length_c   1.000
_cell.angle_alpha   90.00
_cell.angle_beta   90.00
_cell.angle_gamma   90.00
#
_symmetry.space_group_name_H-M   'P 1'
#
loop_
_entity.id
_entity.type
_entity.pdbx_description
1 polymer ?
#
loop_
_entity_poly.entity_id
_entity_poly.type
_entity_poly.pdbx_seq_one_letter_code
_entity_poly.pdbx_strand_id
1 'polypeptide(L)'
;AVPGSLLPLGNEYTEGKNSNERVHQQKEQHRIAINRTLKPGQVYFLRVESNSPGYELDLRVVRPAPFSDPHQAVRHGLYDHVGQVDSWLTNRPRGASVERRIRDTGNLLGTQCMSCHTQSGVWGPAIPLTQGYRIRNIQLFRNLVNICYQSMRPTNKLIDAANNTSLAPLDLGDGPAGTRVAGHSVVSVERFRAPRVLQSKQAIRAANFVLQSGDPGGINAAGPGANVGKSVVFSYAGEILFEAWKATGDPKYFRGLEDKARKVLGVKPVYSDDMAHRVELLKRYFPADYPAAAAKVAEKETAQPKATSRVPYKGHKTTAEEAAKLAKRIDKQVTADLERLRQIQNSDGTWGFDPGKSPDGGKSWEAKGNTKPEPSPTALALIAFQAAGFTPEDPTVKKGVQGLLGLQHPSGYWKGKSQTGFVSTSYSLHALSRLFPVKPGEPKAEEFEAGENETLAETIERARKLSTTEDPELVPLMLGLAGHKSPLVRYWAMIGLAAAANDRGVKPLVDGLGDPVKAVREAAAWGLRQLLIDNRGWKAVATAAASGDDRTRAALARTLVMRVDGVMPGIDIGWDQLTTLISSMMLEDPHPAVRAWATRASWNWWVWNPPVRTALNKTWIARLSRPEPNELAENGMRYQAHALFIANGHKANGSRQHQYTKLQKLFEDIEQTLEKSIKHNPVVARRLSRRLVAVAATFYNTSGGDGGPGQMGYITPGSGDLFGQAVLTYLKFVDPKLSKDRSGEALLPVKLGLEGAANVPHQPLQQQLITYSLEGPEALRAVAASSVSDPRSAKFVAVPELVEPLLRQIRRGANEPPRRSQLSDPVLKLFGRVRWVIPQNKDQQHEILGYLAPRFPKFVTTEEIKKNADAAKRTELKRQMDAEWYLATGLGDALGRNPDLHIDMALDFLPKSFQNKLDAQFWLPSVTWILTHKTKLPEVQVKKGQLPPIDPYAAHRTRALQLFLDQLKATSDPRTRGVAVTMAQATSLRRNPEVLNALEAMLKFEKRKDVVKTARNVLSTNRKNFLKELTAAVNREKPRKQPVDKNGKPKLDAEFVADFQFFRDYVTPEMDKVLRGDQRSCFACHGVPGRVPPLTLNPPDDAGYLPVDKLLANYRLLQFRVDLKNIEKSKLLRKPLNIQTGKEDGHQGGRRYQPMDPGYQIIRRWVLNQKKHPAKLGLETPATAAP
;
A
#
# COMPACT_ATOMS: atom_id res chain seq x y z
N ALA A 1 -30.55 -19.81 40.02
CA ALA A 1 -30.05 -18.91 38.95
C ALA A 1 -31.22 -18.62 38.02
N VAL A 2 -31.49 -17.35 37.72
CA VAL A 2 -32.58 -16.96 36.81
C VAL A 2 -32.22 -17.40 35.39
N PRO A 3 -33.10 -18.08 34.64
CA PRO A 3 -32.86 -18.35 33.22
C PRO A 3 -32.60 -17.02 32.48
N GLY A 4 -31.39 -16.88 31.92
CA GLY A 4 -31.00 -15.66 31.19
C GLY A 4 -30.10 -14.67 31.95
N SER A 5 -29.82 -14.88 33.24
CA SER A 5 -28.75 -14.11 33.90
C SER A 5 -27.38 -14.66 33.48
N LEU A 6 -26.60 -13.85 32.76
CA LEU A 6 -25.20 -14.16 32.46
C LEU A 6 -24.45 -14.44 33.77
N LEU A 7 -23.74 -15.58 33.85
CA LEU A 7 -22.84 -15.87 34.96
C LEU A 7 -21.91 -14.66 35.17
N PRO A 8 -21.70 -14.18 36.41
CA PRO A 8 -20.74 -13.11 36.67
C PRO A 8 -19.35 -13.59 36.20
N LEU A 9 -18.88 -12.97 35.11
CA LEU A 9 -17.64 -13.36 34.46
C LEU A 9 -16.46 -12.89 35.33
N GLY A 10 -15.68 -13.83 35.85
CA GLY A 10 -14.30 -13.55 36.21
C GLY A 10 -13.47 -13.16 34.98
N ASN A 11 -12.21 -12.76 35.18
CA ASN A 11 -11.29 -12.44 34.09
C ASN A 11 -11.06 -13.67 33.16
N GLU A 12 -10.90 -13.44 31.85
CA GLU A 12 -10.56 -14.50 30.88
C GLU A 12 -9.27 -15.22 31.29
N TYR A 13 -9.28 -16.55 31.37
CA TYR A 13 -8.07 -17.34 31.57
C TYR A 13 -7.17 -17.21 30.34
N THR A 14 -5.92 -16.76 30.52
CA THR A 14 -5.01 -16.41 29.41
C THR A 14 -3.64 -17.09 29.47
N GLU A 15 -3.40 -17.94 30.47
CA GLU A 15 -2.15 -18.71 30.56
C GLU A 15 -2.00 -19.63 29.34
N GLY A 16 -0.83 -19.62 28.68
CA GLY A 16 -0.56 -20.39 27.46
C GLY A 16 -1.14 -19.80 26.16
N LYS A 17 -1.68 -18.58 26.21
CA LYS A 17 -2.22 -17.88 25.03
C LYS A 17 -1.18 -17.77 23.91
N ASN A 18 -1.56 -18.16 22.70
CA ASN A 18 -0.70 -18.01 21.52
C ASN A 18 -0.54 -16.52 21.20
N SER A 19 0.69 -16.09 20.86
CA SER A 19 0.97 -14.67 20.58
C SER A 19 0.18 -14.11 19.38
N ASN A 20 -0.33 -14.99 18.51
CA ASN A 20 -1.17 -14.63 17.36
C ASN A 20 -2.66 -14.44 17.72
N GLU A 21 -3.07 -14.76 18.95
CA GLU A 21 -4.41 -14.44 19.47
C GLU A 21 -4.60 -12.95 19.81
N ARG A 22 -3.62 -12.10 19.51
CA ARG A 22 -3.66 -10.64 19.71
C ARG A 22 -4.57 -9.93 18.71
N VAL A 23 -5.09 -8.76 19.09
CA VAL A 23 -5.93 -7.93 18.21
C VAL A 23 -5.02 -7.12 17.27
N HIS A 24 -5.07 -7.42 15.98
CA HIS A 24 -4.37 -6.62 14.96
C HIS A 24 -5.33 -5.57 14.40
N GLN A 25 -5.05 -4.28 14.63
CA GLN A 25 -5.80 -3.12 14.09
C GLN A 25 -7.29 -2.99 14.51
N GLN A 26 -7.76 -3.66 15.56
CA GLN A 26 -9.15 -3.57 16.03
C GLN A 26 -9.25 -3.50 17.56
N LYS A 27 -10.45 -3.19 18.09
CA LYS A 27 -10.74 -3.16 19.53
C LYS A 27 -11.49 -4.41 20.04
N GLU A 28 -12.16 -5.16 19.16
CA GLU A 28 -13.00 -6.32 19.51
C GLU A 28 -12.24 -7.66 19.36
N GLN A 29 -12.46 -8.60 20.29
CA GLN A 29 -11.80 -9.91 20.34
C GLN A 29 -12.75 -11.02 19.86
N HIS A 30 -12.65 -11.44 18.60
CA HIS A 30 -13.28 -12.67 18.11
C HIS A 30 -12.20 -13.65 17.67
N ARG A 31 -12.22 -14.90 18.19
CA ARG A 31 -11.19 -15.92 17.96
C ARG A 31 -11.83 -17.27 17.64
N ILE A 32 -11.35 -17.92 16.57
CA ILE A 32 -11.79 -19.28 16.17
C ILE A 32 -10.73 -20.35 16.43
N ALA A 33 -9.49 -19.95 16.76
CA ALA A 33 -8.41 -20.83 17.22
C ALA A 33 -7.80 -20.24 18.49
N ILE A 34 -7.85 -20.99 19.60
CA ILE A 34 -7.50 -20.54 20.94
C ILE A 34 -6.63 -21.60 21.62
N ASN A 35 -5.55 -21.19 22.28
CA ASN A 35 -4.64 -22.08 23.00
C ASN A 35 -4.56 -21.69 24.48
N ARG A 36 -4.70 -22.66 25.40
CA ARG A 36 -4.54 -22.42 26.84
C ARG A 36 -3.72 -23.55 27.45
N THR A 37 -2.89 -23.21 28.43
CA THR A 37 -2.20 -24.20 29.26
C THR A 37 -3.12 -24.56 30.42
N LEU A 38 -3.59 -25.80 30.47
CA LEU A 38 -4.48 -26.27 31.54
C LEU A 38 -3.65 -26.91 32.66
N LYS A 39 -4.05 -26.66 33.91
CA LYS A 39 -3.45 -27.28 35.11
C LYS A 39 -4.29 -28.50 35.51
N PRO A 40 -3.67 -29.64 35.88
CA PRO A 40 -4.40 -30.80 36.37
C PRO A 40 -5.30 -30.48 37.58
N GLY A 41 -6.45 -31.15 37.67
CA GLY A 41 -7.38 -31.01 38.81
C GLY A 41 -8.21 -29.72 38.85
N GLN A 42 -8.08 -28.84 37.86
CA GLN A 42 -8.84 -27.58 37.77
C GLN A 42 -10.07 -27.71 36.86
N VAL A 43 -11.08 -26.87 37.08
CA VAL A 43 -12.29 -26.76 36.25
C VAL A 43 -12.21 -25.50 35.39
N TYR A 44 -12.45 -25.64 34.09
CA TYR A 44 -12.41 -24.55 33.12
C TYR A 44 -13.75 -24.44 32.39
N PHE A 45 -14.23 -23.21 32.20
CA PHE A 45 -15.46 -22.93 31.46
C PHE A 45 -15.13 -22.34 30.08
N LEU A 46 -15.73 -22.91 29.03
CA LEU A 46 -15.65 -22.36 27.68
C LEU A 46 -16.93 -21.61 27.34
N ARG A 47 -16.81 -20.33 26.99
CA ARG A 47 -17.91 -19.53 26.46
C ARG A 47 -17.85 -19.46 24.94
N VAL A 48 -18.90 -19.90 24.28
CA VAL A 48 -19.06 -19.77 22.83
C VAL A 48 -20.05 -18.62 22.55
N GLU A 49 -19.54 -17.51 22.02
CA GLU A 49 -20.39 -16.43 21.52
C GLU A 49 -20.87 -16.76 20.09
N SER A 50 -21.96 -17.53 19.99
CA SER A 50 -22.48 -17.92 18.67
C SER A 50 -23.20 -16.76 17.98
N ASN A 51 -22.45 -15.94 17.24
CA ASN A 51 -23.01 -14.95 16.30
C ASN A 51 -23.28 -15.55 14.90
N SER A 52 -23.13 -16.87 14.78
CA SER A 52 -23.48 -17.70 13.62
C SER A 52 -24.59 -18.69 14.04
N PRO A 53 -25.57 -18.99 13.18
CA PRO A 53 -26.61 -20.00 13.45
C PRO A 53 -26.09 -21.46 13.42
N GLY A 54 -24.78 -21.67 13.62
CA GLY A 54 -24.12 -22.98 13.70
C GLY A 54 -22.62 -22.79 13.99
N TYR A 55 -22.07 -23.63 14.86
CA TYR A 55 -20.67 -23.66 15.24
C TYR A 55 -20.23 -25.11 15.48
N GLU A 56 -18.98 -25.42 15.19
CA GLU A 56 -18.30 -26.65 15.58
C GLU A 56 -17.27 -26.29 16.64
N LEU A 57 -17.23 -27.06 17.71
CA LEU A 57 -16.21 -26.93 18.75
C LEU A 57 -15.33 -28.19 18.69
N ASP A 58 -14.07 -28.01 18.31
CA ASP A 58 -13.04 -29.04 18.41
C ASP A 58 -12.16 -28.72 19.63
N LEU A 59 -12.17 -29.62 20.63
CA LEU A 59 -11.33 -29.51 21.82
C LEU A 59 -10.22 -30.56 21.75
N ARG A 60 -8.98 -30.10 21.81
CA ARG A 60 -7.79 -30.96 21.81
C ARG A 60 -6.92 -30.70 23.03
N VAL A 61 -6.63 -31.76 23.78
CA VAL A 61 -5.71 -31.74 24.92
C VAL A 61 -4.43 -32.49 24.55
N VAL A 62 -3.29 -31.83 24.65
CA VAL A 62 -1.96 -32.40 24.34
C VAL A 62 -0.91 -31.88 25.33
N ARG A 63 0.19 -32.61 25.49
CA ARG A 63 1.36 -32.11 26.23
C ARG A 63 1.94 -30.88 25.49
N PRO A 64 2.29 -29.79 26.20
CA PRO A 64 2.90 -28.63 25.58
C PRO A 64 4.32 -28.94 25.08
N ALA A 65 4.73 -28.30 23.98
CA ALA A 65 6.11 -28.31 23.50
C ALA A 65 7.07 -27.52 24.44
N PRO A 66 8.41 -27.60 24.28
CA PRO A 66 9.14 -28.23 23.18
C PRO A 66 9.13 -29.77 23.22
N PHE A 67 9.13 -30.41 22.04
CA PHE A 67 9.24 -31.86 21.92
C PHE A 67 10.67 -32.28 21.55
N SER A 68 11.12 -33.42 22.07
CA SER A 68 12.38 -34.05 21.66
C SER A 68 12.23 -34.87 20.36
N ASP A 69 11.04 -35.43 20.09
CA ASP A 69 10.74 -36.13 18.84
C ASP A 69 10.40 -35.13 17.72
N PRO A 70 11.19 -35.06 16.64
CA PRO A 70 10.91 -34.17 15.51
C PRO A 70 9.57 -34.48 14.83
N HIS A 71 9.12 -35.74 14.79
CA HIS A 71 7.84 -36.09 14.17
C HIS A 71 6.66 -35.49 14.97
N GLN A 72 6.70 -35.61 16.30
CA GLN A 72 5.71 -34.96 17.18
C GLN A 72 5.76 -33.44 17.05
N ALA A 73 6.96 -32.84 17.00
CA ALA A 73 7.13 -31.40 16.80
C ALA A 73 6.48 -30.91 15.50
N VAL A 74 6.70 -31.62 14.38
CA VAL A 74 6.09 -31.31 13.08
C VAL A 74 4.57 -31.47 13.13
N ARG A 75 4.04 -32.58 13.69
CA ARG A 75 2.58 -32.81 13.77
C ARG A 75 1.86 -31.74 14.59
N HIS A 76 2.45 -31.30 15.71
CA HIS A 76 1.87 -30.27 16.56
C HIS A 76 1.97 -28.88 15.91
N GLY A 77 3.14 -28.53 15.37
CA GLY A 77 3.35 -27.27 14.67
C GLY A 77 2.45 -27.13 13.43
N LEU A 78 2.23 -28.21 12.68
CA LEU A 78 1.35 -28.22 11.50
C LEU A 78 -0.11 -27.89 11.87
N TYR A 79 -0.62 -28.47 12.96
CA TYR A 79 -1.98 -28.22 13.43
C TYR A 79 -2.17 -26.77 13.90
N ASP A 80 -1.27 -26.26 14.76
CA ASP A 80 -1.33 -24.88 15.26
C ASP A 80 -1.16 -23.89 14.11
N HIS A 81 -0.20 -24.11 13.20
CA HIS A 81 0.06 -23.23 12.07
C HIS A 81 -1.16 -23.06 11.16
N VAL A 82 -1.79 -24.17 10.74
CA VAL A 82 -2.99 -24.13 9.90
C VAL A 82 -4.15 -23.43 10.63
N GLY A 83 -4.36 -23.75 11.92
CA GLY A 83 -5.44 -23.17 12.71
C GLY A 83 -5.28 -21.67 12.94
N GLN A 84 -4.07 -21.23 13.31
CA GLN A 84 -3.75 -19.83 13.56
C GLN A 84 -3.77 -18.99 12.28
N VAL A 85 -3.23 -19.51 11.17
CA VAL A 85 -3.24 -18.77 9.90
C VAL A 85 -4.65 -18.70 9.32
N ASP A 86 -5.45 -19.78 9.30
CA ASP A 86 -6.84 -19.69 8.86
C ASP A 86 -7.63 -18.71 9.73
N SER A 87 -7.55 -18.84 11.06
CA SER A 87 -8.15 -17.90 12.01
C SER A 87 -7.73 -16.44 11.78
N TRP A 88 -6.51 -16.20 11.32
CA TRP A 88 -6.04 -14.86 10.98
C TRP A 88 -6.73 -14.28 9.73
N LEU A 89 -7.01 -15.14 8.74
CA LEU A 89 -7.51 -14.73 7.42
C LEU A 89 -9.04 -14.75 7.32
N THR A 90 -9.69 -15.79 7.86
CA THR A 90 -11.14 -16.00 7.74
C THR A 90 -11.94 -15.08 8.65
N ASN A 91 -11.32 -14.56 9.71
CA ASN A 91 -11.90 -13.57 10.62
C ASN A 91 -11.86 -12.13 10.05
N ARG A 92 -12.20 -11.90 8.78
CA ARG A 92 -12.22 -10.55 8.17
C ARG A 92 -13.39 -10.41 7.17
N PRO A 93 -14.43 -9.58 7.44
CA PRO A 93 -14.72 -8.86 8.69
C PRO A 93 -15.30 -9.79 9.78
N ARG A 94 -14.86 -9.60 11.03
CA ARG A 94 -15.29 -10.40 12.19
C ARG A 94 -16.77 -10.16 12.47
N GLY A 95 -17.57 -11.22 12.51
CA GLY A 95 -19.02 -11.21 12.78
C GLY A 95 -19.80 -12.06 11.78
N ALA A 96 -20.35 -13.18 12.22
CA ALA A 96 -20.89 -14.22 11.33
C ALA A 96 -22.32 -13.95 10.80
N SER A 97 -22.77 -12.70 10.71
CA SER A 97 -24.06 -12.37 10.11
C SER A 97 -24.03 -12.52 8.59
N VAL A 98 -25.16 -12.94 8.00
CA VAL A 98 -25.31 -13.03 6.53
C VAL A 98 -25.13 -11.66 5.89
N GLU A 99 -25.62 -10.61 6.56
CA GLU A 99 -25.46 -9.22 6.14
C GLU A 99 -23.98 -8.80 6.05
N ARG A 100 -23.15 -9.13 7.04
CA ARG A 100 -21.70 -8.84 6.98
C ARG A 100 -21.01 -9.62 5.87
N ARG A 101 -21.39 -10.88 5.64
CA ARG A 101 -20.85 -11.67 4.52
C ARG A 101 -21.27 -11.12 3.16
N ILE A 102 -22.48 -10.61 3.02
CA ILE A 102 -22.95 -10.00 1.77
C ILE A 102 -22.34 -8.62 1.56
N ARG A 103 -22.05 -7.86 2.63
CA ARG A 103 -21.37 -6.56 2.57
C ARG A 103 -19.85 -6.68 2.41
N ASP A 104 -19.30 -7.86 2.66
CA ASP A 104 -17.88 -8.08 2.50
C ASP A 104 -17.48 -7.86 1.03
N THR A 105 -16.84 -6.73 0.79
CA THR A 105 -16.31 -6.32 -0.51
C THR A 105 -15.01 -7.06 -0.83
N GLY A 106 -14.48 -7.85 0.12
CA GLY A 106 -13.19 -8.51 0.03
C GLY A 106 -12.02 -7.56 -0.15
N ASN A 107 -12.23 -6.25 -0.03
CA ASN A 107 -11.30 -5.29 -0.60
C ASN A 107 -10.32 -4.70 0.43
N LEU A 108 -10.60 -4.69 1.75
CA LEU A 108 -10.18 -3.49 2.47
C LEU A 108 -9.89 -3.55 3.99
N LEU A 109 -9.65 -4.72 4.58
CA LEU A 109 -9.14 -4.82 5.97
C LEU A 109 -7.88 -5.68 6.13
N GLY A 110 -7.25 -6.13 5.04
CA GLY A 110 -6.15 -7.11 5.09
C GLY A 110 -4.90 -6.76 4.28
N THR A 111 -4.82 -5.55 3.71
CA THR A 111 -3.84 -5.20 2.66
C THR A 111 -2.37 -5.31 3.08
N GLN A 112 -2.07 -5.22 4.38
CA GLN A 112 -0.70 -5.41 4.88
C GLN A 112 -0.36 -6.86 5.26
N CYS A 113 -1.34 -7.75 5.42
CA CYS A 113 -1.12 -9.10 5.95
C CYS A 113 -1.29 -10.22 4.92
N MET A 114 -1.98 -9.96 3.80
CA MET A 114 -2.33 -11.01 2.84
C MET A 114 -1.14 -11.52 2.01
N SER A 115 -0.09 -10.72 1.82
CA SER A 115 1.06 -11.16 1.02
C SER A 115 1.85 -12.19 1.78
N CYS A 116 2.43 -11.85 2.94
CA CYS A 116 3.40 -12.75 3.56
C CYS A 116 2.78 -13.75 4.55
N HIS A 117 1.68 -13.42 5.24
CA HIS A 117 1.10 -14.31 6.26
C HIS A 117 0.15 -15.37 5.66
N THR A 118 -0.67 -15.00 4.68
CA THR A 118 -1.52 -15.96 3.96
C THR A 118 -0.71 -17.03 3.26
N GLN A 119 0.39 -16.61 2.65
CA GLN A 119 1.22 -17.48 1.83
C GLN A 119 1.95 -18.49 2.71
N SER A 120 2.46 -18.09 3.89
CA SER A 120 3.01 -19.05 4.86
C SER A 120 2.02 -20.12 5.31
N GLY A 121 0.71 -19.82 5.36
CA GLY A 121 -0.33 -20.80 5.67
C GLY A 121 -0.49 -21.93 4.65
N VAL A 122 -0.06 -21.71 3.41
CA VAL A 122 -0.12 -22.73 2.34
C VAL A 122 1.23 -23.37 2.09
N TRP A 123 2.28 -22.57 1.89
CA TRP A 123 3.60 -23.13 1.60
C TRP A 123 4.22 -23.83 2.80
N GLY A 124 3.92 -23.38 4.03
CA GLY A 124 4.41 -24.03 5.26
C GLY A 124 3.98 -25.49 5.38
N PRO A 125 2.67 -25.81 5.30
CA PRO A 125 2.18 -27.18 5.30
C PRO A 125 2.54 -28.00 4.06
N ALA A 126 2.74 -27.37 2.89
CA ALA A 126 2.90 -28.08 1.62
C ALA A 126 4.08 -29.08 1.63
N ILE A 127 5.23 -28.72 2.21
CA ILE A 127 6.37 -29.64 2.27
C ILE A 127 6.14 -30.80 3.25
N PRO A 128 5.71 -30.59 4.52
CA PRO A 128 5.33 -31.70 5.38
C PRO A 128 4.39 -32.70 4.71
N LEU A 129 3.41 -32.23 3.93
CA LEU A 129 2.51 -33.10 3.17
C LEU A 129 3.23 -33.94 2.11
N THR A 130 4.20 -33.38 1.37
CA THR A 130 5.03 -34.17 0.42
C THR A 130 5.96 -35.16 1.13
N GLN A 131 6.29 -34.92 2.40
CA GLN A 131 7.06 -35.82 3.26
C GLN A 131 6.16 -36.81 4.03
N GLY A 132 4.90 -36.97 3.62
CA GLY A 132 3.95 -37.96 4.14
C GLY A 132 3.18 -37.56 5.39
N TYR A 133 3.42 -36.38 5.97
CA TYR A 133 2.63 -35.90 7.11
C TYR A 133 1.17 -35.64 6.69
N ARG A 134 0.25 -35.69 7.65
CA ARG A 134 -1.18 -35.45 7.45
C ARG A 134 -1.69 -34.34 8.37
N ILE A 135 -2.56 -33.49 7.84
CA ILE A 135 -3.18 -32.38 8.57
C ILE A 135 -4.48 -32.87 9.21
N ARG A 136 -4.63 -32.69 10.53
CA ARG A 136 -5.88 -33.07 11.22
C ARG A 136 -7.04 -32.09 10.98
N ASN A 137 -6.74 -30.81 10.85
CA ASN A 137 -7.69 -29.74 10.52
C ASN A 137 -7.70 -29.43 9.00
N ILE A 138 -7.78 -30.45 8.15
CA ILE A 138 -7.58 -30.36 6.70
C ILE A 138 -8.54 -29.37 6.01
N GLN A 139 -9.76 -29.17 6.52
CA GLN A 139 -10.72 -28.21 5.93
C GLN A 139 -10.18 -26.78 5.91
N LEU A 140 -9.50 -26.38 6.99
CA LEU A 140 -8.87 -25.07 7.08
C LEU A 140 -7.78 -24.94 6.01
N PHE A 141 -6.96 -25.99 5.84
CA PHE A 141 -5.95 -25.99 4.79
C PHE A 141 -6.55 -25.92 3.38
N ARG A 142 -7.63 -26.66 3.08
CA ARG A 142 -8.31 -26.59 1.77
C ARG A 142 -8.87 -25.18 1.48
N ASN A 143 -9.36 -24.49 2.51
CA ASN A 143 -9.75 -23.09 2.40
C ASN A 143 -8.55 -22.18 2.09
N LEU A 144 -7.42 -22.37 2.80
CA LEU A 144 -6.17 -21.64 2.54
C LEU A 144 -5.66 -21.86 1.10
N VAL A 145 -5.73 -23.08 0.57
CA VAL A 145 -5.34 -23.40 -0.81
C VAL A 145 -6.17 -22.60 -1.82
N ASN A 146 -7.49 -22.51 -1.63
CA ASN A 146 -8.33 -21.66 -2.47
C ASN A 146 -7.91 -20.19 -2.38
N ILE A 147 -7.67 -19.67 -1.18
CA ILE A 147 -7.21 -18.28 -0.99
C ILE A 147 -5.86 -18.05 -1.69
N CYS A 148 -4.95 -19.02 -1.65
CA CYS A 148 -3.65 -18.94 -2.33
C CYS A 148 -3.83 -18.73 -3.84
N TYR A 149 -4.62 -19.56 -4.53
CA TYR A 149 -4.90 -19.36 -5.95
C TYR A 149 -5.63 -18.05 -6.24
N GLN A 150 -6.64 -17.71 -5.42
CA GLN A 150 -7.42 -16.48 -5.57
C GLN A 150 -6.62 -15.21 -5.30
N SER A 151 -5.42 -15.32 -4.71
CA SER A 151 -4.53 -14.19 -4.51
C SER A 151 -3.82 -13.75 -5.80
N MET A 152 -3.69 -14.62 -6.80
CA MET A 152 -2.99 -14.33 -8.07
C MET A 152 -3.97 -14.01 -9.20
N ARG A 153 -4.22 -12.74 -9.44
CA ARG A 153 -5.17 -12.28 -10.45
C ARG A 153 -4.48 -12.10 -11.81
N PRO A 154 -5.07 -12.58 -12.92
CA PRO A 154 -4.59 -12.29 -14.26
C PRO A 154 -4.42 -10.77 -14.50
N THR A 155 -3.29 -10.37 -15.08
CA THR A 155 -3.04 -8.96 -15.41
C THR A 155 -3.70 -8.59 -16.74
N ASN A 156 -4.03 -7.30 -16.93
CA ASN A 156 -4.50 -6.82 -18.23
C ASN A 156 -3.36 -6.28 -19.12
N LYS A 157 -2.13 -6.20 -18.59
CA LYS A 157 -0.99 -5.60 -19.29
C LYS A 157 0.11 -6.59 -19.65
N LEU A 158 0.48 -7.48 -18.74
CA LEU A 158 1.48 -8.50 -18.98
C LEU A 158 0.82 -9.72 -19.63
N ILE A 159 1.49 -10.28 -20.63
CA ILE A 159 0.97 -11.38 -21.43
C ILE A 159 0.93 -12.63 -20.57
N ASP A 160 -0.23 -13.27 -20.48
CA ASP A 160 -0.44 -14.54 -19.78
C ASP A 160 0.16 -14.58 -18.37
N ALA A 161 0.13 -13.44 -17.67
CA ALA A 161 0.72 -13.28 -16.35
C ALA A 161 -0.34 -12.99 -15.30
N ALA A 162 -0.03 -13.26 -14.03
CA ALA A 162 -0.86 -12.93 -12.88
C ALA A 162 -0.04 -12.19 -11.81
N ASN A 163 -0.70 -11.27 -11.12
CA ASN A 163 -0.11 -10.49 -10.04
C ASN A 163 -0.83 -10.79 -8.71
N ASN A 164 -0.10 -10.72 -7.60
CA ASN A 164 -0.67 -10.83 -6.27
C ASN A 164 -1.57 -9.62 -5.95
N THR A 165 -2.79 -9.88 -5.49
CA THR A 165 -3.83 -8.91 -5.16
C THR A 165 -3.85 -8.48 -3.69
N SER A 166 -2.83 -8.85 -2.91
CA SER A 166 -2.72 -8.53 -1.49
C SER A 166 -2.71 -7.02 -1.20
N LEU A 167 -2.24 -6.20 -2.14
CA LEU A 167 -2.39 -4.75 -2.10
C LEU A 167 -3.49 -4.37 -3.11
N ALA A 168 -4.38 -3.46 -2.71
CA ALA A 168 -5.47 -3.01 -3.55
C ALA A 168 -4.99 -2.58 -4.95
N PRO A 169 -5.86 -2.63 -5.97
CA PRO A 169 -5.54 -3.25 -7.25
C PRO A 169 -4.57 -2.41 -8.08
N LEU A 170 -3.28 -2.59 -7.83
CA LEU A 170 -2.23 -2.24 -8.76
C LEU A 170 -1.83 -3.50 -9.50
N ASP A 171 -1.98 -3.48 -10.83
CA ASP A 171 -1.58 -4.60 -11.67
C ASP A 171 -0.05 -4.80 -11.67
N LEU A 172 0.76 -3.76 -11.35
CA LEU A 172 2.23 -3.83 -11.31
C LEU A 172 2.96 -3.04 -10.18
N GLY A 173 2.29 -2.22 -9.35
CA GLY A 173 2.95 -1.39 -8.31
C GLY A 173 2.86 -1.99 -6.91
N ASP A 174 4.01 -2.12 -6.22
CA ASP A 174 4.28 -2.91 -4.99
C ASP A 174 4.08 -4.45 -5.08
N GLY A 175 3.62 -4.97 -6.22
CA GLY A 175 3.35 -6.40 -6.47
C GLY A 175 4.53 -7.38 -6.70
N PRO A 176 5.73 -7.00 -7.19
CA PRO A 176 6.72 -7.99 -7.63
C PRO A 176 7.24 -8.95 -6.55
N ALA A 177 7.41 -8.46 -5.32
CA ALA A 177 7.77 -9.31 -4.19
C ALA A 177 6.61 -10.23 -3.80
N GLY A 178 5.40 -9.66 -3.66
CA GLY A 178 4.20 -10.40 -3.30
C GLY A 178 3.84 -11.50 -4.30
N THR A 179 4.10 -11.31 -5.59
CA THR A 179 3.84 -12.32 -6.63
C THR A 179 4.86 -13.46 -6.60
N ARG A 180 6.11 -13.21 -6.25
CA ARG A 180 7.12 -14.28 -6.07
C ARG A 180 6.78 -15.16 -4.86
N VAL A 181 6.29 -14.56 -3.77
CA VAL A 181 5.85 -15.35 -2.61
C VAL A 181 4.53 -16.10 -2.91
N ALA A 182 3.60 -15.48 -3.66
CA ALA A 182 2.37 -16.14 -4.10
C ALA A 182 2.66 -17.33 -5.01
N GLY A 183 3.51 -17.11 -6.02
CA GLY A 183 3.96 -18.13 -6.95
C GLY A 183 4.70 -19.26 -6.25
N HIS A 184 5.60 -18.95 -5.30
CA HIS A 184 6.27 -19.95 -4.46
C HIS A 184 5.26 -20.83 -3.72
N SER A 185 4.19 -20.22 -3.20
CA SER A 185 3.12 -20.97 -2.51
C SER A 185 2.35 -21.89 -3.44
N VAL A 186 2.03 -21.40 -4.63
CA VAL A 186 1.33 -22.19 -5.66
C VAL A 186 2.19 -23.38 -6.08
N VAL A 187 3.45 -23.17 -6.46
CA VAL A 187 4.30 -24.30 -6.88
C VAL A 187 4.61 -25.25 -5.73
N SER A 188 4.63 -24.77 -4.48
CA SER A 188 4.80 -25.63 -3.31
C SER A 188 3.63 -26.58 -3.11
N VAL A 189 2.38 -26.09 -3.18
CA VAL A 189 1.19 -26.95 -3.00
C VAL A 189 1.00 -27.92 -4.17
N GLU A 190 1.35 -27.49 -5.39
CA GLU A 190 1.23 -28.32 -6.60
C GLU A 190 2.16 -29.55 -6.60
N ARG A 191 3.19 -29.57 -5.76
CA ARG A 191 4.03 -30.77 -5.55
C ARG A 191 3.34 -31.88 -4.78
N PHE A 192 2.39 -31.52 -3.93
CA PHE A 192 1.62 -32.48 -3.14
C PHE A 192 0.33 -32.89 -3.86
N ARG A 193 -0.34 -31.93 -4.50
CA ARG A 193 -1.65 -32.16 -5.12
C ARG A 193 -1.77 -31.39 -6.43
N ALA A 194 -2.29 -32.05 -7.46
CA ALA A 194 -2.59 -31.40 -8.72
C ALA A 194 -3.58 -30.23 -8.55
N PRO A 195 -3.36 -29.10 -9.24
CA PRO A 195 -4.31 -27.99 -9.22
C PRO A 195 -5.62 -28.39 -9.90
N ARG A 196 -6.74 -27.83 -9.44
CA ARG A 196 -8.02 -27.94 -10.15
C ARG A 196 -7.96 -27.22 -11.50
N VAL A 197 -8.80 -27.63 -12.45
CA VAL A 197 -8.75 -27.14 -13.84
C VAL A 197 -8.67 -25.61 -13.95
N LEU A 198 -9.57 -24.86 -13.30
CA LEU A 198 -9.59 -23.38 -13.38
C LEU A 198 -8.51 -22.67 -12.54
N GLN A 199 -7.71 -23.43 -11.78
CA GLN A 199 -6.54 -22.97 -11.03
C GLN A 199 -5.22 -23.37 -11.71
N SER A 200 -5.25 -24.34 -12.63
CA SER A 200 -4.09 -25.03 -13.21
C SER A 200 -3.06 -24.17 -13.93
N LYS A 201 -3.45 -22.95 -14.34
CA LYS A 201 -2.55 -22.04 -15.07
C LYS A 201 -1.86 -21.01 -14.18
N GLN A 202 -2.11 -21.01 -12.87
CA GLN A 202 -1.60 -19.99 -11.98
C GLN A 202 -0.08 -20.05 -11.78
N ALA A 203 0.52 -21.24 -11.66
CA ALA A 203 1.98 -21.39 -11.63
C ALA A 203 2.65 -20.79 -12.88
N ILE A 204 2.11 -21.12 -14.06
CA ILE A 204 2.58 -20.58 -15.34
C ILE A 204 2.40 -19.06 -15.42
N ARG A 205 1.26 -18.53 -14.97
CA ARG A 205 1.04 -17.09 -14.93
C ARG A 205 2.00 -16.36 -13.99
N ALA A 206 2.35 -16.96 -12.85
CA ALA A 206 3.37 -16.42 -11.96
C ALA A 206 4.76 -16.44 -12.61
N ALA A 207 5.12 -17.52 -13.30
CA ALA A 207 6.38 -17.62 -14.05
C ALA A 207 6.48 -16.55 -15.15
N ASN A 208 5.40 -16.36 -15.93
CA ASN A 208 5.31 -15.32 -16.94
C ASN A 208 5.43 -13.92 -16.34
N PHE A 209 4.87 -13.68 -15.15
CA PHE A 209 5.04 -12.43 -14.42
C PHE A 209 6.51 -12.22 -14.01
N VAL A 210 7.19 -13.25 -13.51
CA VAL A 210 8.62 -13.19 -13.14
C VAL A 210 9.50 -12.80 -14.34
N LEU A 211 9.21 -13.34 -15.53
CA LEU A 211 9.95 -13.01 -16.76
C LEU A 211 9.70 -11.58 -17.26
N GLN A 212 8.49 -11.04 -17.02
CA GLN A 212 8.06 -9.75 -17.54
C GLN A 212 8.16 -8.59 -16.52
N SER A 213 8.64 -8.84 -15.30
CA SER A 213 8.73 -7.84 -14.23
C SER A 213 10.14 -7.76 -13.62
N GLY A 214 10.47 -6.59 -13.06
CA GLY A 214 11.74 -6.40 -12.36
C GLY A 214 11.85 -7.22 -11.06
N ASP A 215 13.08 -7.52 -10.65
CA ASP A 215 13.37 -8.18 -9.37
C ASP A 215 13.37 -7.14 -8.22
N PRO A 216 12.60 -7.34 -7.16
CA PRO A 216 12.59 -6.44 -6.00
C PRO A 216 13.89 -6.54 -5.19
N GLY A 217 14.13 -5.54 -4.34
CA GLY A 217 15.31 -5.50 -3.45
C GLY A 217 15.28 -6.47 -2.26
N GLY A 218 14.13 -7.09 -1.98
CA GLY A 218 13.89 -8.06 -0.90
C GLY A 218 12.40 -8.38 -0.72
N ILE A 219 12.07 -9.30 0.19
CA ILE A 219 10.70 -9.70 0.54
C ILE A 219 10.44 -9.35 2.02
N ASN A 220 10.11 -8.09 2.32
CA ASN A 220 9.99 -7.69 3.74
C ASN A 220 8.60 -8.07 4.31
N ALA A 221 8.54 -9.21 5.00
CA ALA A 221 7.36 -9.69 5.70
C ALA A 221 7.35 -9.17 7.16
N ALA A 222 6.77 -8.00 7.40
CA ALA A 222 6.42 -7.50 8.75
C ALA A 222 7.58 -7.39 9.79
N GLY A 223 8.82 -7.12 9.36
CA GLY A 223 9.92 -6.72 10.25
C GLY A 223 11.21 -7.56 10.11
N PRO A 224 12.30 -7.18 10.82
CA PRO A 224 13.58 -7.90 10.80
C PRO A 224 13.42 -9.28 11.47
N GLY A 225 13.15 -10.31 10.67
CA GLY A 225 12.91 -11.67 11.16
C GLY A 225 12.28 -12.65 10.15
N ALA A 226 11.85 -12.16 8.98
CA ALA A 226 11.21 -12.98 7.94
C ALA A 226 11.62 -12.54 6.52
N ASN A 227 12.04 -13.51 5.69
CA ASN A 227 12.36 -13.37 4.26
C ASN A 227 13.29 -12.19 3.93
N VAL A 228 14.38 -12.05 4.67
CA VAL A 228 15.28 -10.90 4.53
C VAL A 228 16.34 -11.19 3.47
N GLY A 229 16.71 -10.16 2.70
CA GLY A 229 17.80 -10.23 1.72
C GLY A 229 17.33 -10.40 0.28
N LYS A 230 18.31 -10.44 -0.64
CA LYS A 230 18.07 -10.58 -2.08
C LYS A 230 18.02 -12.04 -2.52
N SER A 231 18.70 -12.94 -1.81
CA SER A 231 18.73 -14.35 -2.23
C SER A 231 17.34 -15.00 -2.18
N VAL A 232 16.50 -14.66 -1.20
CA VAL A 232 15.11 -15.19 -1.15
C VAL A 232 14.28 -14.80 -2.38
N VAL A 233 14.47 -13.58 -2.90
CA VAL A 233 13.81 -13.10 -4.13
C VAL A 233 14.18 -13.98 -5.32
N PHE A 234 15.48 -14.26 -5.46
CA PHE A 234 15.99 -15.08 -6.56
C PHE A 234 15.67 -16.56 -6.37
N SER A 235 15.68 -17.06 -5.14
CA SER A 235 15.32 -18.44 -4.81
C SER A 235 13.87 -18.72 -5.18
N TYR A 236 12.93 -17.90 -4.72
CA TYR A 236 11.51 -18.08 -5.05
C TYR A 236 11.24 -17.88 -6.54
N ALA A 237 11.85 -16.86 -7.16
CA ALA A 237 11.73 -16.67 -8.60
C ALA A 237 12.31 -17.84 -9.40
N GLY A 238 13.45 -18.36 -8.98
CA GLY A 238 14.12 -19.50 -9.60
C GLY A 238 13.29 -20.77 -9.48
N GLU A 239 12.75 -21.06 -8.29
CA GLU A 239 11.86 -22.19 -8.07
C GLU A 239 10.60 -22.14 -8.95
N ILE A 240 9.93 -20.98 -9.04
CA ILE A 240 8.77 -20.79 -9.92
C ILE A 240 9.14 -21.09 -11.38
N LEU A 241 10.29 -20.59 -11.84
CA LEU A 241 10.76 -20.79 -13.22
C LEU A 241 11.20 -22.24 -13.46
N PHE A 242 11.81 -22.89 -12.47
CA PHE A 242 12.20 -24.30 -12.52
C PHE A 242 10.98 -25.20 -12.69
N GLU A 243 9.93 -25.00 -11.88
CA GLU A 243 8.71 -25.81 -11.98
C GLU A 243 7.96 -25.54 -13.29
N ALA A 244 7.93 -24.29 -13.76
CA ALA A 244 7.37 -23.96 -15.07
C ALA A 244 8.15 -24.60 -16.23
N TRP A 245 9.48 -24.62 -16.16
CA TRP A 245 10.32 -25.31 -17.15
C TRP A 245 10.12 -26.82 -17.09
N LYS A 246 10.11 -27.42 -15.90
CA LYS A 246 9.85 -28.85 -15.72
C LYS A 246 8.50 -29.28 -16.31
N ALA A 247 7.46 -28.46 -16.12
CA ALA A 247 6.12 -28.76 -16.60
C ALA A 247 5.94 -28.57 -18.12
N THR A 248 6.72 -27.70 -18.77
CA THR A 248 6.46 -27.29 -20.17
C THR A 248 7.61 -27.58 -21.14
N GLY A 249 8.83 -27.75 -20.63
CA GLY A 249 10.05 -27.79 -21.42
C GLY A 249 10.33 -26.51 -22.23
N ASP A 250 9.64 -25.39 -21.94
CA ASP A 250 9.80 -24.13 -22.69
C ASP A 250 11.15 -23.46 -22.35
N PRO A 251 12.02 -23.22 -23.35
CA PRO A 251 13.34 -22.60 -23.16
C PRO A 251 13.31 -21.29 -22.37
N LYS A 252 12.27 -20.47 -22.49
CA LYS A 252 12.23 -19.14 -21.85
C LYS A 252 12.33 -19.21 -20.32
N TYR A 253 11.72 -20.23 -19.72
CA TYR A 253 11.75 -20.41 -18.26
C TYR A 253 13.13 -20.89 -17.82
N PHE A 254 13.76 -21.78 -18.58
CA PHE A 254 15.14 -22.20 -18.33
C PHE A 254 16.11 -21.02 -18.40
N ARG A 255 16.01 -20.19 -19.44
CA ARG A 255 16.87 -18.99 -19.54
C ARG A 255 16.62 -18.01 -18.38
N GLY A 256 15.37 -17.82 -17.98
CA GLY A 256 15.05 -17.04 -16.79
C GLY A 256 15.65 -17.63 -15.51
N LEU A 257 15.66 -18.96 -15.38
CA LEU A 257 16.30 -19.66 -14.27
C LEU A 257 17.82 -19.45 -14.26
N GLU A 258 18.48 -19.49 -15.43
CA GLU A 258 19.91 -19.14 -15.57
C GLU A 258 20.21 -17.70 -15.09
N ASP A 259 19.36 -16.74 -15.45
CA ASP A 259 19.45 -15.36 -14.94
C ASP A 259 19.39 -15.31 -13.41
N LYS A 260 18.45 -16.05 -12.79
CA LYS A 260 18.34 -16.10 -11.32
C LYS A 260 19.56 -16.77 -10.67
N ALA A 261 20.10 -17.85 -11.26
CA ALA A 261 21.32 -18.49 -10.79
C ALA A 261 22.52 -17.53 -10.81
N ARG A 262 22.73 -16.79 -11.92
CA ARG A 262 23.80 -15.79 -12.01
C ARG A 262 23.63 -14.66 -10.99
N LYS A 263 22.40 -14.18 -10.80
CA LYS A 263 22.08 -13.11 -9.84
C LYS A 263 22.31 -13.54 -8.41
N VAL A 264 21.87 -14.74 -8.01
CA VAL A 264 22.05 -15.24 -6.63
C VAL A 264 23.53 -15.46 -6.30
N LEU A 265 24.33 -15.93 -7.25
CA LEU A 265 25.79 -16.06 -7.13
C LEU A 265 26.50 -14.70 -7.00
N GLY A 266 25.86 -13.61 -7.44
CA GLY A 266 26.36 -12.24 -7.32
C GLY A 266 26.00 -11.56 -5.99
N VAL A 267 25.14 -12.16 -5.17
CA VAL A 267 24.75 -11.60 -3.87
C VAL A 267 25.95 -11.67 -2.91
N LYS A 268 26.25 -10.57 -2.23
CA LYS A 268 27.15 -10.60 -1.07
C LYS A 268 26.28 -10.86 0.17
N PRO A 269 26.51 -11.94 0.94
CA PRO A 269 25.67 -12.25 2.11
C PRO A 269 25.64 -11.08 3.09
N VAL A 270 24.43 -10.58 3.35
CA VAL A 270 24.15 -9.62 4.44
C VAL A 270 23.54 -10.37 5.62
N TYR A 271 22.84 -11.47 5.34
CA TYR A 271 22.27 -12.39 6.31
C TYR A 271 22.76 -13.80 6.06
N SER A 272 22.82 -14.63 7.10
CA SER A 272 23.08 -16.08 6.96
C SER A 272 22.06 -16.75 6.01
N ASP A 273 20.80 -16.30 6.05
CA ASP A 273 19.73 -16.68 5.13
C ASP A 273 20.11 -16.53 3.64
N ASP A 274 20.95 -15.53 3.29
CA ASP A 274 21.34 -15.32 1.89
C ASP A 274 22.14 -16.49 1.32
N MET A 275 22.94 -17.16 2.17
CA MET A 275 23.71 -18.35 1.82
C MET A 275 22.80 -19.56 1.71
N ALA A 276 21.92 -19.75 2.69
CA ALA A 276 21.00 -20.88 2.70
C ALA A 276 20.06 -20.91 1.48
N HIS A 277 19.45 -19.78 1.15
CA HIS A 277 18.61 -19.66 -0.05
C HIS A 277 19.40 -19.86 -1.35
N ARG A 278 20.67 -19.44 -1.39
CA ARG A 278 21.53 -19.71 -2.55
C ARG A 278 21.75 -21.20 -2.73
N VAL A 279 22.14 -21.91 -1.66
CA VAL A 279 22.38 -23.35 -1.69
C VAL A 279 21.11 -24.09 -2.09
N GLU A 280 19.96 -23.74 -1.49
CA GLU A 280 18.68 -24.37 -1.82
C GLU A 280 18.32 -24.20 -3.30
N LEU A 281 18.38 -22.97 -3.83
CA LEU A 281 18.12 -22.74 -5.26
C LEU A 281 19.06 -23.56 -6.15
N LEU A 282 20.37 -23.52 -5.89
CA LEU A 282 21.37 -24.12 -6.77
C LEU A 282 21.47 -25.64 -6.69
N LYS A 283 21.11 -26.26 -5.57
CA LYS A 283 21.14 -27.73 -5.41
C LYS A 283 19.78 -28.39 -5.58
N ARG A 284 18.68 -27.70 -5.25
CA ARG A 284 17.32 -28.26 -5.35
C ARG A 284 16.56 -27.80 -6.59
N TYR A 285 16.68 -26.54 -6.98
CA TYR A 285 15.88 -25.91 -8.04
C TYR A 285 16.73 -25.41 -9.20
N PHE A 286 17.79 -26.16 -9.52
CA PHE A 286 18.64 -25.96 -10.67
C PHE A 286 19.08 -27.33 -11.20
N PRO A 287 19.26 -27.52 -12.53
CA PRO A 287 19.62 -28.84 -13.05
C PRO A 287 20.96 -29.32 -12.47
N ALA A 288 20.98 -30.56 -11.98
CA ALA A 288 22.20 -31.17 -11.46
C ALA A 288 23.30 -31.27 -12.53
N ASP A 289 22.94 -31.72 -13.74
CA ASP A 289 23.77 -31.61 -14.94
C ASP A 289 23.34 -30.40 -15.78
N TYR A 290 23.70 -29.22 -15.29
CA TYR A 290 23.39 -27.96 -15.95
C TYR A 290 24.00 -27.83 -17.36
N PRO A 291 25.27 -28.19 -17.62
CA PRO A 291 25.83 -28.16 -18.98
C PRO A 291 25.02 -28.98 -19.98
N ALA A 292 24.62 -30.20 -19.64
CA ALA A 292 23.79 -31.02 -20.53
C ALA A 292 22.39 -30.44 -20.73
N ALA A 293 21.77 -29.92 -19.66
CA ALA A 293 20.48 -29.24 -19.77
C ALA A 293 20.55 -28.00 -20.68
N ALA A 294 21.60 -27.20 -20.56
CA ALA A 294 21.83 -26.01 -21.38
C ALA A 294 22.03 -26.38 -22.87
N ALA A 295 22.78 -27.45 -23.15
CA ALA A 295 22.97 -27.96 -24.51
C ALA A 295 21.64 -28.40 -25.15
N LYS A 296 20.82 -29.18 -24.43
CA LYS A 296 19.49 -29.61 -24.90
C LYS A 296 18.56 -28.43 -25.18
N VAL A 297 18.59 -27.41 -24.32
CA VAL A 297 17.78 -26.20 -24.52
C VAL A 297 18.26 -25.41 -25.74
N ALA A 298 19.57 -25.27 -25.95
CA ALA A 298 20.13 -24.59 -27.12
C ALA A 298 19.81 -25.32 -28.44
N GLU A 299 19.85 -26.65 -28.44
CA GLU A 299 19.42 -27.48 -29.57
C GLU A 299 17.95 -27.24 -29.89
N LYS A 300 17.08 -27.28 -28.88
CA LYS A 300 15.64 -27.02 -29.04
C LYS A 300 15.34 -25.61 -29.58
N GLU A 301 16.05 -24.60 -29.09
CA GLU A 301 15.94 -23.22 -29.60
C GLU A 301 16.36 -23.09 -31.07
N THR A 302 17.26 -23.96 -31.53
CA THR A 302 17.77 -23.98 -32.92
C THR A 302 16.84 -24.78 -33.85
N ALA A 303 16.33 -25.92 -33.39
CA ALA A 303 15.42 -26.77 -34.14
C ALA A 303 14.01 -26.17 -34.28
N GLN A 304 13.56 -25.35 -33.31
CA GLN A 304 12.20 -24.80 -33.27
C GLN A 304 12.18 -23.27 -33.05
N PRO A 305 12.82 -22.46 -33.92
CA PRO A 305 12.97 -21.02 -33.69
C PRO A 305 11.63 -20.26 -33.70
N LYS A 306 10.60 -20.82 -34.35
CA LYS A 306 9.24 -20.25 -34.46
C LYS A 306 8.26 -20.73 -33.39
N ALA A 307 8.61 -21.71 -32.56
CA ALA A 307 7.73 -22.25 -31.50
C ALA A 307 7.75 -21.41 -30.21
N THR A 308 8.34 -20.22 -30.25
CA THR A 308 8.55 -19.39 -29.05
C THR A 308 7.23 -18.80 -28.55
N SER A 309 7.02 -18.91 -27.24
CA SER A 309 5.84 -18.37 -26.55
C SER A 309 5.65 -16.88 -26.83
N ARG A 310 4.39 -16.42 -26.87
CA ARG A 310 4.02 -15.00 -26.94
C ARG A 310 4.61 -14.15 -25.81
N VAL A 311 5.09 -14.77 -24.74
CA VAL A 311 5.75 -14.12 -23.61
C VAL A 311 7.21 -13.82 -23.95
N PRO A 312 7.63 -12.54 -24.01
CA PRO A 312 8.99 -12.19 -24.40
C PRO A 312 10.00 -12.59 -23.31
N TYR A 313 11.10 -13.22 -23.73
CA TYR A 313 12.31 -13.34 -22.93
C TYR A 313 13.47 -12.64 -23.65
N LYS A 314 14.14 -11.72 -22.94
CA LYS A 314 15.22 -10.88 -23.49
C LYS A 314 16.60 -11.17 -22.88
N GLY A 315 16.74 -12.25 -22.13
CA GLY A 315 17.99 -12.54 -21.44
C GLY A 315 19.02 -13.22 -22.33
N HIS A 316 20.24 -13.30 -21.80
CA HIS A 316 21.41 -13.86 -22.48
C HIS A 316 21.22 -15.35 -22.79
N LYS A 317 21.60 -15.76 -24.01
CA LYS A 317 21.70 -17.18 -24.36
C LYS A 317 23.09 -17.66 -23.99
N THR A 318 23.16 -18.57 -23.02
CA THR A 318 24.43 -19.14 -22.54
C THR A 318 25.06 -20.05 -23.59
N THR A 319 26.35 -19.87 -23.89
CA THR A 319 27.15 -20.80 -24.72
C THR A 319 27.58 -22.04 -23.94
N ALA A 320 28.01 -23.12 -24.61
CA ALA A 320 28.48 -24.33 -23.93
C ALA A 320 29.66 -24.05 -22.96
N GLU A 321 30.60 -23.20 -23.35
CA GLU A 321 31.73 -22.79 -22.52
C GLU A 321 31.27 -21.98 -21.29
N GLU A 322 30.35 -21.04 -21.47
CA GLU A 322 29.77 -20.27 -20.38
C GLU A 322 28.95 -21.15 -19.42
N ALA A 323 28.30 -22.19 -19.93
CA ALA A 323 27.56 -23.15 -19.11
C ALA A 323 28.52 -23.95 -18.21
N ALA A 324 29.62 -24.47 -18.78
CA ALA A 324 30.66 -25.15 -18.01
C ALA A 324 31.31 -24.24 -16.96
N LYS A 325 31.59 -22.97 -17.31
CA LYS A 325 32.11 -21.96 -16.36
C LYS A 325 31.14 -21.67 -15.22
N LEU A 326 29.84 -21.56 -15.52
CA LEU A 326 28.83 -21.32 -14.50
C LEU A 326 28.66 -22.53 -13.56
N ALA A 327 28.65 -23.76 -14.10
CA ALA A 327 28.60 -24.99 -13.29
C ALA A 327 29.75 -25.04 -12.26
N LYS A 328 30.99 -24.84 -12.71
CA LYS A 328 32.17 -24.79 -11.81
C LYS A 328 32.06 -23.70 -10.73
N ARG A 329 31.52 -22.53 -11.09
CA ARG A 329 31.28 -21.44 -10.14
C ARG A 329 30.22 -21.80 -9.11
N ILE A 330 29.16 -22.50 -9.52
CA ILE A 330 28.10 -22.97 -8.62
C ILE A 330 28.69 -23.91 -7.57
N ASP A 331 29.41 -24.95 -7.97
CA ASP A 331 29.97 -25.92 -7.03
C ASP A 331 30.94 -25.26 -6.05
N LYS A 332 31.84 -24.41 -6.55
CA LYS A 332 32.76 -23.64 -5.70
C LYS A 332 32.02 -22.78 -4.67
N GLN A 333 30.98 -22.06 -5.08
CA GLN A 333 30.24 -21.17 -4.18
C GLN A 333 29.39 -21.94 -3.17
N VAL A 334 28.75 -23.04 -3.57
CA VAL A 334 27.95 -23.87 -2.66
C VAL A 334 28.83 -24.48 -1.57
N THR A 335 30.00 -25.02 -1.93
CA THR A 335 30.95 -25.54 -0.94
C THR A 335 31.39 -24.45 0.04
N ALA A 336 31.73 -23.25 -0.46
CA ALA A 336 32.14 -22.13 0.39
C ALA A 336 31.02 -21.65 1.33
N ASP A 337 29.78 -21.60 0.86
CA ASP A 337 28.63 -21.19 1.66
C ASP A 337 28.30 -22.22 2.76
N LEU A 338 28.36 -23.52 2.44
CA LEU A 338 28.15 -24.60 3.42
C LEU A 338 29.24 -24.61 4.50
N GLU A 339 30.50 -24.47 4.11
CA GLU A 339 31.63 -24.40 5.05
C GLU A 339 31.49 -23.19 5.98
N ARG A 340 31.15 -22.02 5.43
CA ARG A 340 30.89 -20.82 6.23
C ARG A 340 29.71 -21.02 7.19
N LEU A 341 28.62 -21.65 6.76
CA LEU A 341 27.50 -21.97 7.63
C LEU A 341 27.91 -22.88 8.80
N ARG A 342 28.82 -23.85 8.59
CA ARG A 342 29.36 -24.67 9.69
C ARG A 342 30.14 -23.82 10.69
N GLN A 343 30.99 -22.92 10.22
CA GLN A 343 31.86 -22.10 11.07
C GLN A 343 31.10 -21.10 11.95
N ILE A 344 29.94 -20.61 11.50
CA ILE A 344 29.13 -19.63 12.25
C ILE A 344 28.02 -20.26 13.10
N GLN A 345 27.95 -21.60 13.21
CA GLN A 345 26.98 -22.27 14.07
C GLN A 345 27.26 -21.95 15.56
N ASN A 346 26.23 -21.61 16.32
CA ASN A 346 26.34 -21.37 17.75
C ASN A 346 26.64 -22.67 18.52
N SER A 347 27.15 -22.54 19.75
CA SER A 347 27.43 -23.69 20.63
C SER A 347 26.19 -24.51 20.99
N ASP A 348 25.01 -23.88 21.05
CA ASP A 348 23.71 -24.53 21.26
C ASP A 348 23.12 -25.17 19.99
N GLY A 349 23.88 -25.14 18.89
CA GLY A 349 23.51 -25.70 17.59
C GLY A 349 22.69 -24.76 16.70
N THR A 350 22.26 -23.60 17.19
CA THR A 350 21.41 -22.67 16.43
C THR A 350 22.20 -21.73 15.52
N TRP A 351 21.49 -21.01 14.64
CA TRP A 351 22.05 -19.91 13.86
C TRP A 351 21.32 -18.60 14.15
N GLY A 352 22.07 -17.50 14.12
CA GLY A 352 21.55 -16.14 14.07
C GLY A 352 21.58 -15.56 12.65
N PHE A 353 21.11 -14.31 12.50
CA PHE A 353 21.08 -13.60 11.22
C PHE A 353 22.45 -13.09 10.73
N ASP A 354 23.45 -13.00 11.60
CA ASP A 354 24.79 -12.52 11.24
C ASP A 354 25.48 -13.55 10.33
N PRO A 355 25.88 -13.20 9.09
CA PRO A 355 26.57 -14.13 8.20
C PRO A 355 28.03 -14.37 8.63
N GLY A 356 28.53 -13.73 9.67
CA GLY A 356 29.92 -13.79 10.10
C GLY A 356 30.84 -12.84 9.32
N LYS A 357 31.96 -12.47 9.93
CA LYS A 357 33.04 -11.70 9.33
C LYS A 357 34.28 -12.57 9.22
N SER A 358 35.05 -12.34 8.17
CA SER A 358 36.33 -13.02 7.99
C SER A 358 37.48 -12.06 8.30
N PRO A 359 38.32 -12.36 9.31
CA PRO A 359 39.50 -11.56 9.61
C PRO A 359 40.68 -11.84 8.65
N ASP A 360 40.64 -12.94 7.89
CA ASP A 360 41.77 -13.49 7.13
C ASP A 360 41.51 -13.59 5.61
N GLY A 361 40.59 -12.77 5.09
CA GLY A 361 40.32 -12.70 3.65
C GLY A 361 39.48 -13.87 3.11
N GLY A 362 38.77 -14.58 3.97
CA GLY A 362 37.72 -15.55 3.61
C GLY A 362 38.03 -17.00 3.99
N LYS A 363 39.10 -17.27 4.75
CA LYS A 363 39.48 -18.64 5.16
C LYS A 363 38.72 -19.09 6.41
N SER A 364 38.58 -18.20 7.39
CA SER A 364 37.76 -18.40 8.58
C SER A 364 36.66 -17.35 8.68
N TRP A 365 35.54 -17.74 9.29
CA TRP A 365 34.36 -16.90 9.51
C TRP A 365 33.91 -16.99 10.95
N GLU A 366 33.76 -15.82 11.58
CA GLU A 366 33.27 -15.72 12.95
C GLU A 366 32.12 -14.71 12.99
N ALA A 367 31.00 -15.11 13.59
CA ALA A 367 29.93 -14.19 13.92
C ALA A 367 30.23 -13.51 15.27
N LYS A 368 30.44 -12.18 15.27
CA LYS A 368 30.84 -11.42 16.47
C LYS A 368 29.63 -10.79 17.16
N GLY A 369 29.44 -11.08 18.45
CA GLY A 369 28.39 -10.49 19.30
C GLY A 369 27.42 -11.52 19.87
N ASN A 370 26.23 -11.09 20.32
CA ASN A 370 25.15 -11.98 20.74
C ASN A 370 24.36 -12.45 19.50
N THR A 371 24.82 -13.52 18.86
CA THR A 371 24.15 -14.23 17.74
C THR A 371 22.95 -15.00 18.25
N LYS A 372 21.97 -14.26 18.79
CA LYS A 372 20.81 -14.84 19.46
C LYS A 372 20.18 -15.96 18.63
N PRO A 373 19.91 -17.13 19.26
CA PRO A 373 19.22 -18.24 18.61
C PRO A 373 17.97 -17.77 17.89
N GLU A 374 17.86 -18.05 16.59
CA GLU A 374 16.68 -17.70 15.81
C GLU A 374 16.16 -18.89 15.01
N PRO A 375 14.84 -19.16 15.02
CA PRO A 375 14.29 -20.30 14.29
C PRO A 375 14.46 -20.21 12.78
N SER A 376 14.27 -19.03 12.15
CA SER A 376 14.34 -18.92 10.68
C SER A 376 15.75 -19.21 10.14
N PRO A 377 16.82 -18.56 10.62
CA PRO A 377 18.18 -18.85 10.16
C PRO A 377 18.60 -20.28 10.48
N THR A 378 18.22 -20.82 11.65
CA THR A 378 18.49 -22.22 12.03
C THR A 378 17.83 -23.19 11.05
N ALA A 379 16.54 -23.00 10.76
CA ALA A 379 15.81 -23.84 9.83
C ALA A 379 16.34 -23.72 8.38
N LEU A 380 16.70 -22.51 7.93
CA LEU A 380 17.26 -22.28 6.61
C LEU A 380 18.64 -22.92 6.44
N ALA A 381 19.51 -22.84 7.46
CA ALA A 381 20.79 -23.55 7.45
C ALA A 381 20.59 -25.07 7.32
N LEU A 382 19.65 -25.64 8.08
CA LEU A 382 19.29 -27.06 7.98
C LEU A 382 18.73 -27.42 6.59
N ILE A 383 17.90 -26.57 5.99
CA ILE A 383 17.39 -26.76 4.62
C ILE A 383 18.54 -26.76 3.60
N ALA A 384 19.55 -25.90 3.78
CA ALA A 384 20.72 -25.84 2.91
C ALA A 384 21.57 -27.11 3.00
N PHE A 385 21.86 -27.61 4.21
CA PHE A 385 22.56 -28.87 4.41
C PHE A 385 21.77 -30.05 3.81
N GLN A 386 20.46 -30.13 4.08
CA GLN A 386 19.62 -31.17 3.52
C GLN A 386 19.57 -31.11 1.97
N ALA A 387 19.50 -29.91 1.38
CA ALA A 387 19.56 -29.72 -0.07
C ALA A 387 20.91 -30.16 -0.67
N ALA A 388 22.00 -30.08 0.09
CA ALA A 388 23.32 -30.54 -0.31
C ALA A 388 23.57 -32.05 -0.06
N GLY A 389 22.57 -32.78 0.45
CA GLY A 389 22.63 -34.23 0.66
C GLY A 389 23.08 -34.67 2.06
N PHE A 390 23.23 -33.75 3.02
CA PHE A 390 23.54 -34.13 4.41
C PHE A 390 22.29 -34.66 5.13
N THR A 391 22.50 -35.62 6.03
CA THR A 391 21.45 -36.34 6.77
C THR A 391 21.44 -35.93 8.25
N PRO A 392 20.43 -36.35 9.05
CA PRO A 392 20.40 -36.08 10.49
C PRO A 392 21.60 -36.60 11.29
N GLU A 393 22.40 -37.51 10.73
CA GLU A 393 23.61 -38.06 11.34
C GLU A 393 24.81 -37.11 11.24
N ASP A 394 24.80 -36.14 10.33
CA ASP A 394 25.86 -35.12 10.25
C ASP A 394 25.94 -34.32 11.56
N PRO A 395 27.12 -34.15 12.18
CA PRO A 395 27.24 -33.51 13.49
C PRO A 395 26.69 -32.08 13.56
N THR A 396 26.84 -31.30 12.48
CA THR A 396 26.30 -29.93 12.40
C THR A 396 24.78 -29.97 12.29
N VAL A 397 24.24 -30.86 11.44
CA VAL A 397 22.79 -31.04 11.25
C VAL A 397 22.13 -31.52 12.55
N LYS A 398 22.69 -32.54 13.21
CA LYS A 398 22.20 -33.09 14.47
C LYS A 398 22.07 -32.02 15.56
N LYS A 399 23.12 -31.22 15.76
CA LYS A 399 23.11 -30.08 16.70
C LYS A 399 22.08 -29.04 16.30
N GLY A 400 21.97 -28.73 15.00
CA GLY A 400 20.97 -27.80 14.48
C GLY A 400 19.54 -28.24 14.72
N VAL A 401 19.23 -29.53 14.54
CA VAL A 401 17.91 -30.11 14.83
C VAL A 401 17.59 -29.98 16.32
N GLN A 402 18.53 -30.34 17.20
CA GLN A 402 18.34 -30.20 18.65
C GLN A 402 18.07 -28.76 19.05
N GLY A 403 18.86 -27.81 18.54
CA GLY A 403 18.67 -26.38 18.77
C GLY A 403 17.31 -25.90 18.27
N LEU A 404 16.89 -26.30 17.06
CA LEU A 404 15.60 -25.90 16.48
C LEU A 404 14.40 -26.44 17.28
N LEU A 405 14.46 -27.70 17.74
CA LEU A 405 13.42 -28.28 18.59
C LEU A 405 13.31 -27.55 19.93
N GLY A 406 14.43 -27.13 20.51
CA GLY A 406 14.47 -26.33 21.74
C GLY A 406 13.82 -24.94 21.62
N LEU A 407 13.69 -24.41 20.39
CA LEU A 407 13.06 -23.11 20.12
C LEU A 407 11.53 -23.19 19.91
N GLN A 408 10.91 -24.38 20.01
CA GLN A 408 9.47 -24.55 19.79
C GLN A 408 8.65 -24.04 21.00
N HIS A 409 7.65 -23.18 20.75
CA HIS A 409 6.74 -22.71 21.80
C HIS A 409 5.74 -23.80 22.23
N PRO A 410 5.15 -23.70 23.45
CA PRO A 410 4.20 -24.69 23.98
C PRO A 410 3.05 -25.08 23.05
N SER A 411 2.49 -24.13 22.29
CA SER A 411 1.42 -24.42 21.33
C SER A 411 1.88 -25.00 20.00
N GLY A 412 3.19 -25.10 19.75
CA GLY A 412 3.78 -25.81 18.61
C GLY A 412 4.41 -24.94 17.52
N TYR A 413 4.26 -23.62 17.56
CA TYR A 413 4.86 -22.72 16.58
C TYR A 413 6.32 -22.36 16.94
N TRP A 414 7.05 -21.83 15.96
CA TRP A 414 8.38 -21.24 16.15
C TRP A 414 8.32 -19.74 15.94
N LYS A 415 8.89 -18.98 16.87
CA LYS A 415 8.94 -17.52 16.77
C LYS A 415 10.16 -16.98 17.48
N GLY A 416 10.82 -16.10 16.75
CA GLY A 416 11.95 -15.31 17.19
C GLY A 416 11.64 -13.82 17.18
N LYS A 417 12.42 -13.07 16.40
CA LYS A 417 12.20 -11.65 16.09
C LYS A 417 10.98 -11.39 15.21
N SER A 418 10.50 -12.39 14.46
CA SER A 418 9.33 -12.24 13.59
C SER A 418 8.07 -11.93 14.42
N GLN A 419 7.23 -11.00 13.95
CA GLN A 419 6.09 -10.55 14.76
C GLN A 419 5.06 -11.65 15.01
N THR A 420 4.76 -12.50 14.01
CA THR A 420 3.74 -13.56 14.09
C THR A 420 4.32 -14.98 14.22
N GLY A 421 5.57 -15.22 13.84
CA GLY A 421 6.13 -16.57 13.82
C GLY A 421 5.68 -17.46 12.64
N PHE A 422 4.75 -17.02 11.78
CA PHE A 422 4.25 -17.89 10.69
C PHE A 422 5.33 -18.31 9.70
N VAL A 423 6.18 -17.38 9.24
CA VAL A 423 7.28 -17.69 8.31
C VAL A 423 8.34 -18.57 8.99
N SER A 424 8.71 -18.25 10.23
CA SER A 424 9.65 -19.04 11.03
C SER A 424 9.16 -20.47 11.25
N THR A 425 7.86 -20.63 11.52
CA THR A 425 7.20 -21.93 11.65
C THR A 425 7.21 -22.68 10.33
N SER A 426 6.88 -22.03 9.21
CA SER A 426 6.93 -22.65 7.89
C SER A 426 8.33 -23.19 7.54
N TYR A 427 9.40 -22.41 7.77
CA TYR A 427 10.77 -22.90 7.58
C TYR A 427 11.14 -24.05 8.52
N SER A 428 10.70 -23.97 9.79
CA SER A 428 10.98 -25.03 10.76
C SER A 428 10.29 -26.34 10.39
N LEU A 429 9.03 -26.28 9.96
CA LEU A 429 8.28 -27.42 9.41
C LEU A 429 8.98 -27.99 8.17
N HIS A 430 9.47 -27.13 7.29
CA HIS A 430 10.21 -27.50 6.08
C HIS A 430 11.53 -28.21 6.35
N ALA A 431 12.30 -27.74 7.33
CA ALA A 431 13.57 -28.34 7.71
C ALA A 431 13.35 -29.71 8.36
N LEU A 432 12.51 -29.76 9.40
CA LEU A 432 12.28 -30.98 10.16
C LEU A 432 11.58 -32.07 9.33
N SER A 433 10.56 -31.73 8.55
CA SER A 433 9.85 -32.75 7.75
C SER A 433 10.72 -33.38 6.65
N ARG A 434 11.66 -32.63 6.06
CA ARG A 434 12.59 -33.17 5.06
C ARG A 434 13.68 -34.04 5.67
N LEU A 435 14.11 -33.74 6.89
CA LEU A 435 15.08 -34.53 7.64
C LEU A 435 14.45 -35.78 8.27
N PHE A 436 13.16 -35.71 8.60
CA PHE A 436 12.40 -36.76 9.27
C PHE A 436 11.07 -37.03 8.53
N PRO A 437 11.12 -37.61 7.32
CA PRO A 437 9.91 -37.94 6.56
C PRO A 437 9.14 -39.09 7.22
N VAL A 438 7.84 -39.19 6.93
CA VAL A 438 6.99 -40.31 7.37
C VAL A 438 6.41 -41.02 6.16
N LYS A 439 6.23 -42.35 6.24
CA LYS A 439 5.48 -43.08 5.23
C LYS A 439 3.98 -42.93 5.52
N PRO A 440 3.17 -42.31 4.63
CA PRO A 440 1.73 -42.23 4.85
C PRO A 440 1.10 -43.62 4.71
N GLY A 441 0.08 -43.92 5.52
CA GLY A 441 -0.78 -45.07 5.28
C GLY A 441 -1.72 -44.80 4.10
N GLU A 442 -1.94 -45.81 3.26
CA GLU A 442 -2.94 -45.78 2.20
C GLU A 442 -4.30 -46.17 2.79
N PRO A 443 -5.33 -45.33 2.64
CA PRO A 443 -6.66 -45.65 3.14
C PRO A 443 -7.22 -46.83 2.35
N LYS A 444 -7.72 -47.85 3.04
CA LYS A 444 -8.37 -49.00 2.40
C LYS A 444 -9.88 -48.94 2.58
N ALA A 445 -10.64 -49.41 1.59
CA ALA A 445 -12.11 -49.32 1.62
C ALA A 445 -12.71 -50.01 2.85
N GLU A 446 -12.13 -51.15 3.26
CA GLU A 446 -12.57 -51.96 4.39
C GLU A 446 -12.45 -51.19 5.73
N GLU A 447 -11.58 -50.19 5.82
CA GLU A 447 -11.42 -49.34 7.01
C GLU A 447 -12.61 -48.38 7.22
N PHE A 448 -13.47 -48.23 6.21
CA PHE A 448 -14.58 -47.27 6.18
C PHE A 448 -15.95 -47.90 5.95
N GLU A 449 -16.02 -49.23 5.94
CA GLU A 449 -17.28 -49.97 5.95
C GLU A 449 -18.03 -49.75 7.27
N ALA A 450 -19.36 -49.77 7.21
CA ALA A 450 -20.18 -49.62 8.40
C ALA A 450 -20.12 -50.91 9.23
N GLY A 451 -19.91 -50.78 10.54
CA GLY A 451 -20.04 -51.92 11.46
C GLY A 451 -21.52 -52.31 11.62
N GLU A 452 -21.80 -53.59 11.87
CA GLU A 452 -23.19 -54.12 11.99
C GLU A 452 -24.03 -53.41 13.06
N ASN A 453 -23.40 -52.87 14.11
CA ASN A 453 -24.06 -52.18 15.23
C ASN A 453 -23.39 -50.84 15.57
N GLU A 454 -22.84 -50.12 14.57
CA GLU A 454 -22.17 -48.84 14.83
C GLU A 454 -23.10 -47.80 15.48
N THR A 455 -22.60 -47.14 16.51
CA THR A 455 -23.28 -46.00 17.15
C THR A 455 -23.19 -44.75 16.26
N LEU A 456 -24.07 -43.77 16.48
CA LEU A 456 -24.01 -42.49 15.75
C LEU A 456 -22.65 -41.78 15.90
N ALA A 457 -22.01 -41.88 17.08
CA ALA A 457 -20.70 -41.30 17.31
C ALA A 457 -19.63 -41.97 16.44
N GLU A 458 -19.67 -43.30 16.31
CA GLU A 458 -18.79 -44.07 15.43
C GLU A 458 -19.06 -43.77 13.95
N THR A 459 -20.33 -43.65 13.54
CA THR A 459 -20.68 -43.22 12.17
C THR A 459 -20.13 -41.82 11.85
N ILE A 460 -20.24 -40.87 12.79
CA ILE A 460 -19.70 -39.50 12.62
C ILE A 460 -18.17 -39.54 12.50
N GLU A 461 -17.50 -40.31 13.35
CA GLU A 461 -16.04 -40.45 13.30
C GLU A 461 -15.58 -41.13 12.00
N ARG A 462 -16.27 -42.18 11.55
CA ARG A 462 -16.02 -42.85 10.27
C ARG A 462 -16.21 -41.88 9.09
N ALA A 463 -17.31 -41.14 9.05
CA ALA A 463 -17.58 -40.12 8.04
C ALA A 463 -16.50 -39.01 8.04
N ARG A 464 -16.10 -38.55 9.24
CA ARG A 464 -15.05 -37.53 9.41
C ARG A 464 -13.71 -38.05 8.88
N LYS A 465 -13.27 -39.25 9.28
CA LYS A 465 -12.04 -39.88 8.79
C LYS A 465 -12.05 -40.03 7.27
N LEU A 466 -13.13 -40.61 6.73
CA LEU A 466 -13.31 -40.79 5.29
C LEU A 466 -13.26 -39.44 4.54
N SER A 467 -13.71 -38.34 5.13
CA SER A 467 -13.68 -37.00 4.48
C SER A 467 -12.27 -36.42 4.29
N THR A 468 -11.28 -37.04 4.91
CA THR A 468 -9.87 -36.64 4.86
C THR A 468 -9.01 -37.44 3.89
N THR A 469 -9.54 -38.53 3.30
CA THR A 469 -8.77 -39.42 2.40
C THR A 469 -8.46 -38.76 1.05
N GLU A 470 -9.39 -37.94 0.54
CA GLU A 470 -9.35 -37.33 -0.80
C GLU A 470 -9.32 -38.34 -1.96
N ASP A 471 -9.63 -39.61 -1.68
CA ASP A 471 -9.56 -40.70 -2.64
C ASP A 471 -10.85 -40.78 -3.49
N PRO A 472 -10.77 -40.59 -4.82
CA PRO A 472 -11.92 -40.76 -5.72
C PRO A 472 -12.57 -42.14 -5.68
N GLU A 473 -11.82 -43.21 -5.37
CA GLU A 473 -12.34 -44.58 -5.30
C GLU A 473 -13.23 -44.80 -4.08
N LEU A 474 -13.05 -43.99 -3.02
CA LEU A 474 -13.85 -44.05 -1.80
C LEU A 474 -15.12 -43.17 -1.86
N VAL A 475 -15.33 -42.43 -2.95
CA VAL A 475 -16.54 -41.61 -3.16
C VAL A 475 -17.86 -42.39 -3.01
N PRO A 476 -18.00 -43.65 -3.50
CA PRO A 476 -19.23 -44.42 -3.32
C PRO A 476 -19.66 -44.56 -1.84
N LEU A 477 -18.71 -44.75 -0.91
CA LEU A 477 -18.99 -44.82 0.52
C LEU A 477 -19.54 -43.49 1.05
N MET A 478 -19.07 -42.36 0.52
CA MET A 478 -19.59 -41.04 0.85
C MET A 478 -21.00 -40.78 0.34
N LEU A 479 -21.37 -41.34 -0.82
CA LEU A 479 -22.72 -41.21 -1.37
C LEU A 479 -23.77 -41.80 -0.42
N GLY A 480 -23.47 -42.96 0.19
CA GLY A 480 -24.35 -43.58 1.19
C GLY A 480 -24.57 -42.70 2.43
N LEU A 481 -23.54 -41.95 2.84
CA LEU A 481 -23.60 -41.05 4.00
C LEU A 481 -24.32 -39.72 3.71
N ALA A 482 -24.37 -39.29 2.45
CA ALA A 482 -24.97 -38.01 2.06
C ALA A 482 -26.49 -37.95 2.30
N GLY A 483 -27.18 -39.10 2.34
CA GLY A 483 -28.60 -39.21 2.64
C GLY A 483 -28.94 -39.53 4.10
N HIS A 484 -27.94 -39.59 5.00
CA HIS A 484 -28.14 -40.07 6.36
C HIS A 484 -29.07 -39.16 7.20
N LYS A 485 -29.81 -39.75 8.15
CA LYS A 485 -30.76 -39.01 9.02
C LYS A 485 -30.07 -37.93 9.86
N SER A 486 -28.87 -38.21 10.38
CA SER A 486 -28.09 -37.23 11.15
C SER A 486 -27.45 -36.17 10.24
N PRO A 487 -27.66 -34.86 10.52
CA PRO A 487 -27.05 -33.79 9.76
C PRO A 487 -25.52 -33.70 9.93
N LEU A 488 -24.96 -34.21 11.03
CA LEU A 488 -23.51 -34.27 11.22
C LEU A 488 -22.84 -35.27 10.27
N VAL A 489 -23.50 -36.40 10.03
CA VAL A 489 -23.03 -37.39 9.04
C VAL A 489 -23.14 -36.82 7.63
N ARG A 490 -24.28 -36.20 7.28
CA ARG A 490 -24.44 -35.53 5.97
C ARG A 490 -23.41 -34.42 5.78
N TYR A 491 -23.13 -33.62 6.81
CA TYR A 491 -22.10 -32.59 6.77
C TYR A 491 -20.73 -33.16 6.35
N TRP A 492 -20.25 -34.19 7.06
CA TRP A 492 -18.97 -34.83 6.72
C TRP A 492 -18.99 -35.52 5.35
N ALA A 493 -20.14 -36.07 4.93
CA ALA A 493 -20.32 -36.60 3.59
C ALA A 493 -20.15 -35.52 2.52
N MET A 494 -20.80 -34.35 2.67
CA MET A 494 -20.64 -33.22 1.72
C MET A 494 -19.19 -32.73 1.66
N ILE A 495 -18.52 -32.69 2.82
CA ILE A 495 -17.09 -32.34 2.92
C ILE A 495 -16.18 -33.38 2.23
N GLY A 496 -16.53 -34.67 2.30
CA GLY A 496 -15.83 -35.76 1.61
C GLY A 496 -16.01 -35.71 0.10
N LEU A 497 -17.26 -35.57 -0.37
CA LEU A 497 -17.59 -35.45 -1.80
C LEU A 497 -16.89 -34.25 -2.46
N ALA A 498 -16.66 -33.19 -1.69
CA ALA A 498 -15.92 -32.01 -2.12
C ALA A 498 -14.39 -32.21 -2.24
N ALA A 499 -13.85 -33.14 -1.45
CA ALA A 499 -12.41 -33.39 -1.35
C ALA A 499 -11.88 -34.11 -2.58
N ALA A 500 -12.62 -35.11 -3.03
CA ALA A 500 -12.32 -35.97 -4.17
C ALA A 500 -13.00 -35.44 -5.45
N ALA A 501 -12.21 -35.21 -6.49
CA ALA A 501 -12.73 -34.70 -7.76
C ALA A 501 -13.44 -35.81 -8.56
N ASN A 502 -14.74 -36.00 -8.32
CA ASN A 502 -15.54 -37.06 -8.94
C ASN A 502 -16.95 -36.57 -9.31
N ASP A 503 -17.40 -36.85 -10.54
CA ASP A 503 -18.71 -36.41 -11.05
C ASP A 503 -19.89 -37.02 -10.29
N ARG A 504 -19.71 -38.20 -9.69
CA ARG A 504 -20.73 -38.83 -8.83
C ARG A 504 -21.11 -37.96 -7.63
N GLY A 505 -20.19 -37.09 -7.18
CA GLY A 505 -20.44 -36.16 -6.08
C GLY A 505 -21.32 -34.95 -6.47
N VAL A 506 -21.47 -34.64 -7.75
CA VAL A 506 -22.19 -33.43 -8.21
C VAL A 506 -23.65 -33.44 -7.75
N LYS A 507 -24.38 -34.53 -8.00
CA LYS A 507 -25.82 -34.60 -7.68
C LYS A 507 -26.07 -34.47 -6.16
N PRO A 508 -25.45 -35.26 -5.28
CA PRO A 508 -25.68 -35.11 -3.83
C PRO A 508 -25.28 -33.72 -3.30
N LEU A 509 -24.24 -33.10 -3.86
CA LEU A 509 -23.86 -31.73 -3.49
C LEU A 509 -24.92 -30.71 -3.93
N VAL A 510 -25.53 -30.88 -5.11
CA VAL A 510 -26.66 -30.05 -5.56
C VAL A 510 -27.89 -30.27 -4.66
N ASP A 511 -28.23 -31.51 -4.35
CA ASP A 511 -29.34 -31.84 -3.44
C ASP A 511 -29.12 -31.22 -2.05
N GLY A 512 -27.88 -31.29 -1.54
CA GLY A 512 -27.47 -30.71 -0.26
C GLY A 512 -27.58 -29.19 -0.18
N LEU A 513 -27.69 -28.47 -1.31
CA LEU A 513 -27.93 -27.02 -1.32
C LEU A 513 -29.30 -26.66 -0.73
N GLY A 514 -30.28 -27.56 -0.83
CA GLY A 514 -31.63 -27.42 -0.28
C GLY A 514 -31.81 -27.97 1.13
N ASP A 515 -30.79 -28.59 1.73
CA ASP A 515 -30.88 -29.27 3.04
C ASP A 515 -31.47 -28.34 4.11
N PRO A 516 -32.39 -28.79 5.00
CA PRO A 516 -32.96 -27.94 6.04
C PRO A 516 -31.91 -27.40 7.04
N VAL A 517 -30.81 -28.13 7.25
CA VAL A 517 -29.72 -27.75 8.16
C VAL A 517 -28.68 -26.90 7.43
N LYS A 518 -28.48 -25.69 7.94
CA LYS A 518 -27.59 -24.70 7.32
C LYS A 518 -26.14 -25.20 7.18
N ALA A 519 -25.61 -25.92 8.18
CA ALA A 519 -24.24 -26.43 8.13
C ALA A 519 -24.03 -27.37 6.94
N VAL A 520 -25.00 -28.24 6.65
CA VAL A 520 -24.98 -29.12 5.46
C VAL A 520 -25.05 -28.29 4.18
N ARG A 521 -25.92 -27.27 4.11
CA ARG A 521 -25.96 -26.35 2.95
C ARG A 521 -24.64 -25.60 2.71
N GLU A 522 -23.96 -25.17 3.77
CA GLU A 522 -22.66 -24.48 3.65
C GLU A 522 -21.57 -25.45 3.18
N ALA A 523 -21.55 -26.69 3.69
CA ALA A 523 -20.64 -27.74 3.23
C ALA A 523 -20.90 -28.12 1.76
N ALA A 524 -22.17 -28.30 1.38
CA ALA A 524 -22.59 -28.58 0.02
C ALA A 524 -22.24 -27.43 -0.93
N ALA A 525 -22.48 -26.18 -0.54
CA ALA A 525 -22.12 -25.01 -1.35
C ALA A 525 -20.60 -24.86 -1.52
N TRP A 526 -19.81 -25.07 -0.45
CA TRP A 526 -18.36 -25.10 -0.55
C TRP A 526 -17.87 -26.24 -1.43
N GLY A 527 -18.48 -27.42 -1.31
CA GLY A 527 -18.13 -28.62 -2.05
C GLY A 527 -18.43 -28.55 -3.53
N LEU A 528 -19.63 -28.12 -3.89
CA LEU A 528 -20.01 -27.88 -5.28
C LEU A 528 -19.10 -26.82 -5.91
N ARG A 529 -18.73 -25.77 -5.16
CA ARG A 529 -17.73 -24.81 -5.64
C ARG A 529 -16.40 -25.50 -5.97
N GLN A 530 -15.92 -26.46 -5.16
CA GLN A 530 -14.68 -27.17 -5.47
C GLN A 530 -14.77 -27.91 -6.81
N LEU A 531 -15.89 -28.60 -7.07
CA LEU A 531 -16.11 -29.30 -8.33
C LEU A 531 -16.24 -28.34 -9.52
N LEU A 532 -16.91 -27.20 -9.35
CA LEU A 532 -17.00 -26.18 -10.41
C LEU A 532 -15.63 -25.56 -10.75
N ILE A 533 -14.76 -25.35 -9.75
CA ILE A 533 -13.37 -24.91 -9.98
C ILE A 533 -12.59 -25.98 -10.75
N ASP A 534 -12.97 -27.26 -10.60
CA ASP A 534 -12.44 -28.37 -11.38
C ASP A 534 -13.20 -28.62 -12.71
N ASN A 535 -14.00 -27.65 -13.17
CA ASN A 535 -14.84 -27.71 -14.37
C ASN A 535 -15.97 -28.77 -14.37
N ARG A 536 -16.37 -29.28 -13.21
CA ARG A 536 -17.41 -30.30 -13.09
C ARG A 536 -18.75 -29.73 -12.62
N GLY A 537 -19.85 -30.20 -13.19
CA GLY A 537 -21.21 -29.94 -12.67
C GLY A 537 -21.91 -28.67 -13.17
N TRP A 538 -21.37 -27.95 -14.16
CA TRP A 538 -21.97 -26.72 -14.70
C TRP A 538 -23.42 -26.90 -15.22
N LYS A 539 -23.73 -28.03 -15.87
CA LYS A 539 -25.09 -28.35 -16.35
C LYS A 539 -26.07 -28.56 -15.20
N ALA A 540 -25.65 -29.22 -14.13
CA ALA A 540 -26.46 -29.44 -12.94
C ALA A 540 -26.76 -28.12 -12.22
N VAL A 541 -25.77 -27.22 -12.16
CA VAL A 541 -25.95 -25.85 -11.64
C VAL A 541 -26.95 -25.06 -12.48
N ALA A 542 -26.84 -25.07 -13.81
CA ALA A 542 -27.80 -24.37 -14.67
C ALA A 542 -29.24 -24.87 -14.45
N THR A 543 -29.41 -26.20 -14.29
CA THR A 543 -30.71 -26.81 -14.02
C THR A 543 -31.25 -26.38 -12.64
N ALA A 544 -30.46 -26.53 -11.58
CA ALA A 544 -30.85 -26.19 -10.21
C ALA A 544 -31.12 -24.69 -10.02
N ALA A 545 -30.46 -23.82 -10.79
CA ALA A 545 -30.74 -22.39 -10.78
C ALA A 545 -32.11 -22.05 -11.39
N ALA A 546 -32.59 -22.85 -12.35
CA ALA A 546 -33.88 -22.62 -13.00
C ALA A 546 -35.06 -23.23 -12.22
N SER A 547 -34.88 -24.40 -11.59
CA SER A 547 -35.98 -25.18 -10.99
C SER A 547 -35.87 -25.43 -9.48
N GLY A 548 -34.76 -25.09 -8.84
CA GLY A 548 -34.56 -25.32 -7.41
C GLY A 548 -35.43 -24.42 -6.54
N ASP A 549 -35.68 -24.83 -5.30
CA ASP A 549 -36.36 -23.99 -4.30
C ASP A 549 -35.50 -22.79 -3.87
N ASP A 550 -36.09 -21.86 -3.11
CA ASP A 550 -35.41 -20.63 -2.69
C ASP A 550 -34.10 -20.90 -1.90
N ARG A 551 -34.07 -21.98 -1.10
CA ARG A 551 -32.87 -22.37 -0.33
C ARG A 551 -31.77 -22.86 -1.27
N THR A 552 -32.11 -23.72 -2.22
CA THR A 552 -31.23 -24.26 -3.23
C THR A 552 -30.65 -23.15 -4.09
N ARG A 553 -31.49 -22.27 -4.65
CA ARG A 553 -31.04 -21.15 -5.50
C ARG A 553 -30.15 -20.18 -4.71
N ALA A 554 -30.50 -19.87 -3.45
CA ALA A 554 -29.67 -18.99 -2.63
C ALA A 554 -28.32 -19.62 -2.26
N ALA A 555 -28.28 -20.92 -1.98
CA ALA A 555 -27.04 -21.64 -1.73
C ALA A 555 -26.18 -21.79 -3.01
N LEU A 556 -26.82 -22.02 -4.15
CA LEU A 556 -26.20 -22.07 -5.47
C LEU A 556 -25.54 -20.73 -5.84
N ALA A 557 -26.23 -19.60 -5.68
CA ALA A 557 -25.65 -18.30 -5.98
C ALA A 557 -24.35 -18.03 -5.19
N ARG A 558 -24.21 -18.61 -3.99
CA ARG A 558 -22.96 -18.56 -3.21
C ARG A 558 -21.85 -19.38 -3.84
N THR A 559 -22.13 -20.54 -4.45
CA THR A 559 -21.09 -21.37 -5.07
C THR A 559 -20.36 -20.57 -6.16
N LEU A 560 -21.08 -19.72 -6.90
CA LEU A 560 -20.55 -18.84 -7.94
C LEU A 560 -19.68 -17.68 -7.44
N VAL A 561 -19.60 -17.44 -6.12
CA VAL A 561 -18.67 -16.46 -5.54
C VAL A 561 -17.25 -17.05 -5.54
N MET A 562 -16.60 -17.00 -6.70
CA MET A 562 -15.27 -17.54 -6.92
C MET A 562 -14.42 -16.61 -7.78
N ARG A 563 -13.10 -16.66 -7.56
CA ARG A 563 -12.07 -15.86 -8.24
C ARG A 563 -11.15 -16.81 -8.99
N VAL A 564 -11.54 -17.16 -10.20
CA VAL A 564 -10.89 -18.20 -11.01
C VAL A 564 -10.65 -17.74 -12.43
N ASP A 565 -9.63 -18.30 -13.06
CA ASP A 565 -9.29 -18.04 -14.45
C ASP A 565 -10.01 -19.05 -15.34
N GLY A 566 -11.04 -18.61 -16.07
CA GLY A 566 -11.73 -19.44 -17.06
C GLY A 566 -11.16 -19.30 -18.47
N VAL A 567 -10.19 -18.40 -18.70
CA VAL A 567 -9.72 -18.08 -20.06
C VAL A 567 -8.56 -18.96 -20.48
N MET A 568 -7.48 -19.00 -19.68
CA MET A 568 -6.28 -19.76 -20.06
C MET A 568 -6.42 -21.28 -19.91
N PRO A 569 -7.11 -21.83 -18.89
CA PRO A 569 -7.37 -23.27 -18.83
C PRO A 569 -8.52 -23.72 -19.74
N GLY A 570 -9.41 -22.80 -20.15
CA GLY A 570 -10.68 -23.13 -20.80
C GLY A 570 -11.74 -23.56 -19.79
N ILE A 571 -12.86 -22.84 -19.76
CA ILE A 571 -14.02 -23.18 -18.91
C ILE A 571 -15.08 -23.89 -19.76
N ASP A 572 -15.69 -24.94 -19.20
CA ASP A 572 -16.62 -25.80 -19.94
C ASP A 572 -17.99 -25.15 -20.18
N ILE A 573 -18.40 -24.20 -19.33
CA ILE A 573 -19.63 -23.42 -19.55
C ILE A 573 -19.37 -22.27 -20.53
N GLY A 574 -20.26 -22.10 -21.52
CA GLY A 574 -20.18 -20.98 -22.45
C GLY A 574 -20.29 -19.64 -21.74
N TRP A 575 -19.50 -18.63 -22.14
CA TRP A 575 -19.51 -17.31 -21.51
C TRP A 575 -20.89 -16.64 -21.51
N ASP A 576 -21.66 -16.82 -22.58
CA ASP A 576 -23.03 -16.31 -22.69
C ASP A 576 -23.99 -17.01 -21.73
N GLN A 577 -23.83 -18.33 -21.54
CA GLN A 577 -24.62 -19.10 -20.56
C GLN A 577 -24.29 -18.67 -19.13
N LEU A 578 -23.00 -18.53 -18.81
CA LEU A 578 -22.56 -18.09 -17.48
C LEU A 578 -23.07 -16.67 -17.16
N THR A 579 -22.94 -15.75 -18.11
CA THR A 579 -23.40 -14.38 -17.91
C THR A 579 -24.92 -14.30 -17.84
N THR A 580 -25.65 -15.07 -18.65
CA THR A 580 -27.12 -15.18 -18.56
C THR A 580 -27.56 -15.69 -17.20
N LEU A 581 -26.94 -16.77 -16.69
CA LEU A 581 -27.22 -17.34 -15.37
C LEU A 581 -27.01 -16.32 -14.24
N ILE A 582 -25.87 -15.60 -14.26
CA ILE A 582 -25.60 -14.58 -13.22
C ILE A 582 -26.60 -13.42 -13.34
N SER A 583 -26.92 -13.00 -14.55
CA SER A 583 -27.82 -11.87 -14.81
C SER A 583 -29.26 -12.15 -14.40
N SER A 584 -29.80 -13.32 -14.73
CA SER A 584 -31.16 -13.70 -14.34
C SER A 584 -31.28 -13.81 -12.81
N MET A 585 -30.31 -14.43 -12.14
CA MET A 585 -30.28 -14.47 -10.67
C MET A 585 -30.17 -13.07 -10.04
N MET A 586 -29.42 -12.16 -10.66
CA MET A 586 -29.19 -10.81 -10.16
C MET A 586 -30.39 -9.88 -10.37
N LEU A 587 -31.15 -10.08 -11.45
CA LEU A 587 -32.22 -9.18 -11.88
C LEU A 587 -33.62 -9.78 -11.65
N GLU A 588 -33.84 -11.04 -11.99
CA GLU A 588 -35.17 -11.64 -12.14
C GLU A 588 -35.58 -12.53 -10.96
N ASP A 589 -34.63 -13.12 -10.22
CA ASP A 589 -34.97 -14.05 -9.13
C ASP A 589 -35.82 -13.38 -8.03
N PRO A 590 -36.93 -14.01 -7.59
CA PRO A 590 -37.82 -13.44 -6.58
C PRO A 590 -37.18 -13.35 -5.19
N HIS A 591 -36.20 -14.22 -4.88
CA HIS A 591 -35.62 -14.30 -3.54
C HIS A 591 -34.46 -13.31 -3.36
N PRO A 592 -34.52 -12.39 -2.37
CA PRO A 592 -33.55 -11.31 -2.23
C PRO A 592 -32.11 -11.78 -1.95
N ALA A 593 -31.95 -12.92 -1.26
CA ALA A 593 -30.62 -13.47 -1.02
C ALA A 593 -29.96 -13.95 -2.33
N VAL A 594 -30.73 -14.48 -3.29
CA VAL A 594 -30.20 -14.89 -4.60
C VAL A 594 -29.65 -13.67 -5.31
N ARG A 595 -30.44 -12.60 -5.41
CA ARG A 595 -30.03 -11.32 -6.02
C ARG A 595 -28.77 -10.75 -5.37
N ALA A 596 -28.68 -10.79 -4.03
CA ALA A 596 -27.53 -10.29 -3.29
C ALA A 596 -26.25 -11.10 -3.56
N TRP A 597 -26.32 -12.43 -3.53
CA TRP A 597 -25.18 -13.31 -3.79
C TRP A 597 -24.75 -13.28 -5.26
N ALA A 598 -25.70 -13.23 -6.20
CA ALA A 598 -25.42 -13.07 -7.62
C ALA A 598 -24.73 -11.73 -7.92
N THR A 599 -25.15 -10.65 -7.25
CA THR A 599 -24.47 -9.33 -7.32
C THR A 599 -23.03 -9.41 -6.80
N ARG A 600 -22.76 -10.21 -5.77
CA ARG A 600 -21.39 -10.47 -5.29
C ARG A 600 -20.60 -11.33 -6.28
N ALA A 601 -21.20 -12.37 -6.85
CA ALA A 601 -20.54 -13.24 -7.82
C ALA A 601 -20.12 -12.44 -9.07
N SER A 602 -20.99 -11.56 -9.58
CA SER A 602 -20.79 -10.86 -10.85
C SER A 602 -19.47 -10.08 -10.91
N TRP A 603 -19.10 -9.31 -9.88
CA TRP A 603 -17.83 -8.57 -9.93
C TRP A 603 -16.59 -9.46 -9.75
N ASN A 604 -16.69 -10.57 -9.00
CA ASN A 604 -15.58 -11.52 -8.86
C ASN A 604 -15.23 -12.14 -10.22
N TRP A 605 -16.26 -12.53 -11.00
CA TRP A 605 -16.10 -12.97 -12.38
C TRP A 605 -15.59 -11.85 -13.30
N TRP A 606 -16.15 -10.65 -13.18
CA TRP A 606 -15.78 -9.48 -14.00
C TRP A 606 -14.28 -9.13 -13.91
N VAL A 607 -13.73 -9.16 -12.69
CA VAL A 607 -12.32 -8.80 -12.44
C VAL A 607 -11.37 -9.83 -13.05
N TRP A 608 -11.73 -11.11 -12.97
CA TRP A 608 -10.87 -12.22 -13.38
C TRP A 608 -10.96 -12.56 -14.87
N ASN A 609 -12.13 -12.37 -15.48
CA ASN A 609 -12.42 -12.91 -16.81
C ASN A 609 -12.81 -11.80 -17.78
N PRO A 610 -11.92 -11.40 -18.72
CA PRO A 610 -12.25 -10.42 -19.76
C PRO A 610 -13.54 -10.70 -20.56
N PRO A 611 -13.87 -11.95 -20.95
CA PRO A 611 -15.04 -12.22 -21.79
C PRO A 611 -16.38 -11.79 -21.17
N VAL A 612 -16.54 -11.86 -19.84
CA VAL A 612 -17.84 -11.56 -19.20
C VAL A 612 -18.12 -10.06 -19.03
N ARG A 613 -17.10 -9.20 -19.16
CA ARG A 613 -17.16 -7.80 -18.69
C ARG A 613 -18.26 -6.99 -19.38
N THR A 614 -18.42 -7.14 -20.69
CA THR A 614 -19.41 -6.38 -21.47
C THR A 614 -20.84 -6.75 -21.08
N ALA A 615 -21.16 -8.04 -20.99
CA ALA A 615 -22.49 -8.51 -20.62
C ALA A 615 -22.83 -8.14 -19.16
N LEU A 616 -21.87 -8.30 -18.25
CA LEU A 616 -22.07 -7.92 -16.84
C LEU A 616 -22.15 -6.40 -16.65
N ASN A 617 -21.47 -5.58 -17.46
CA ASN A 617 -21.65 -4.12 -17.42
C ASN A 617 -23.11 -3.72 -17.65
N LYS A 618 -23.76 -4.28 -18.69
CA LYS A 618 -25.19 -4.06 -18.97
C LYS A 618 -26.06 -4.46 -17.77
N THR A 619 -25.75 -5.59 -17.16
CA THR A 619 -26.46 -6.13 -15.99
C THR A 619 -26.31 -5.22 -14.77
N TRP A 620 -25.12 -4.65 -14.53
CA TRP A 620 -24.88 -3.69 -13.46
C TRP A 620 -25.69 -2.40 -13.65
N ILE A 621 -25.76 -1.86 -14.88
CA ILE A 621 -26.57 -0.68 -15.19
C ILE A 621 -28.05 -0.97 -14.90
N ALA A 622 -28.57 -2.12 -15.36
CA ALA A 622 -29.95 -2.54 -15.09
C ALA A 622 -30.22 -2.69 -13.59
N ARG A 623 -29.32 -3.35 -12.86
CA ARG A 623 -29.43 -3.55 -11.41
C ARG A 623 -29.45 -2.22 -10.64
N LEU A 624 -28.56 -1.29 -10.97
CA LEU A 624 -28.49 0.03 -10.36
C LEU A 624 -29.70 0.91 -10.69
N SER A 625 -30.37 0.66 -11.82
CA SER A 625 -31.51 1.46 -12.28
C SER A 625 -32.86 0.94 -11.82
N ARG A 626 -33.03 -0.37 -11.60
CA ARG A 626 -34.32 -0.98 -11.24
C ARG A 626 -34.66 -0.87 -9.74
N PRO A 627 -35.95 -0.91 -9.34
CA PRO A 627 -36.34 -1.02 -7.95
C PRO A 627 -35.78 -2.28 -7.26
N GLU A 628 -35.47 -2.17 -5.97
CA GLU A 628 -35.15 -3.30 -5.09
C GLU A 628 -35.88 -3.09 -3.75
N PRO A 629 -36.92 -3.88 -3.44
CA PRO A 629 -37.70 -3.69 -2.22
C PRO A 629 -37.02 -4.24 -0.95
N ASN A 630 -35.97 -5.07 -1.09
CA ASN A 630 -35.32 -5.70 0.05
C ASN A 630 -34.02 -4.99 0.46
N GLU A 631 -33.99 -4.52 1.71
CA GLU A 631 -32.84 -3.79 2.28
C GLU A 631 -31.53 -4.58 2.29
N LEU A 632 -31.56 -5.90 2.50
CA LEU A 632 -30.34 -6.73 2.45
C LEU A 632 -29.74 -6.73 1.04
N ALA A 633 -30.58 -6.88 0.02
CA ALA A 633 -30.14 -6.88 -1.37
C ALA A 633 -29.70 -5.47 -1.85
N GLU A 634 -30.37 -4.42 -1.39
CA GLU A 634 -29.98 -3.02 -1.62
C GLU A 634 -28.61 -2.70 -1.00
N ASN A 635 -28.44 -3.08 0.28
CA ASN A 635 -27.20 -2.88 1.01
C ASN A 635 -26.06 -3.72 0.41
N GLY A 636 -26.32 -4.99 0.07
CA GLY A 636 -25.37 -5.84 -0.64
C GLY A 636 -24.88 -5.18 -1.93
N MET A 637 -25.80 -4.71 -2.76
CA MET A 637 -25.46 -4.02 -4.01
C MET A 637 -24.56 -2.80 -3.80
N ARG A 638 -24.80 -1.97 -2.78
CA ARG A 638 -23.92 -0.83 -2.44
C ARG A 638 -22.46 -1.26 -2.28
N TYR A 639 -22.21 -2.27 -1.44
CA TYR A 639 -20.85 -2.73 -1.14
C TYR A 639 -20.21 -3.43 -2.35
N GLN A 640 -20.98 -4.25 -3.07
CA GLN A 640 -20.44 -4.96 -4.24
C GLN A 640 -20.18 -4.01 -5.43
N ALA A 641 -20.99 -2.97 -5.62
CA ALA A 641 -20.72 -1.90 -6.57
C ALA A 641 -19.44 -1.12 -6.20
N HIS A 642 -19.25 -0.79 -4.91
CA HIS A 642 -18.00 -0.20 -4.43
C HIS A 642 -16.79 -1.07 -4.79
N ALA A 643 -16.87 -2.39 -4.53
CA ALA A 643 -15.80 -3.34 -4.82
C ALA A 643 -15.41 -3.35 -6.31
N LEU A 644 -16.40 -3.35 -7.21
CA LEU A 644 -16.19 -3.26 -8.65
C LEU A 644 -15.58 -1.92 -9.07
N PHE A 645 -16.11 -0.82 -8.55
CA PHE A 645 -15.73 0.53 -8.97
C PHE A 645 -14.32 0.93 -8.55
N ILE A 646 -13.77 0.31 -7.50
CA ILE A 646 -12.37 0.48 -7.12
C ILE A 646 -11.43 -0.54 -7.76
N ALA A 647 -11.88 -1.38 -8.70
CA ALA A 647 -11.04 -2.40 -9.34
C ALA A 647 -9.82 -1.84 -10.09
N ASN A 648 -9.87 -0.55 -10.48
CA ASN A 648 -8.77 0.20 -11.07
C ASN A 648 -7.84 0.87 -10.05
N GLY A 649 -8.25 0.91 -8.79
CA GLY A 649 -7.56 1.53 -7.66
C GLY A 649 -8.46 2.46 -6.85
N HIS A 650 -8.07 2.69 -5.60
CA HIS A 650 -8.75 3.59 -4.66
C HIS A 650 -7.85 4.80 -4.33
N LYS A 651 -8.36 5.76 -3.53
CA LYS A 651 -7.69 7.04 -3.26
C LYS A 651 -6.24 6.90 -2.78
N ALA A 652 -5.96 5.94 -1.91
CA ALA A 652 -4.63 5.71 -1.36
C ALA A 652 -3.74 4.83 -2.25
N ASN A 653 -4.29 4.14 -3.26
CA ASN A 653 -3.53 3.25 -4.12
C ASN A 653 -4.16 3.10 -5.52
N GLY A 654 -3.76 3.97 -6.44
CA GLY A 654 -4.30 4.03 -7.80
C GLY A 654 -3.21 4.15 -8.87
N SER A 655 -3.24 3.30 -9.90
CA SER A 655 -2.29 3.35 -11.01
C SER A 655 -2.95 3.64 -12.35
N ARG A 656 -2.72 4.84 -12.88
CA ARG A 656 -3.17 5.25 -14.21
C ARG A 656 -2.66 4.38 -15.36
N GLN A 657 -1.59 3.62 -15.14
CA GLN A 657 -0.98 2.77 -16.18
C GLN A 657 -1.70 1.42 -16.31
N HIS A 658 -2.32 0.94 -15.24
CA HIS A 658 -2.87 -0.41 -15.18
C HIS A 658 -4.38 -0.37 -14.92
N GLN A 659 -5.13 0.00 -15.95
CA GLN A 659 -6.57 0.21 -15.89
C GLN A 659 -7.31 -0.85 -16.70
N TYR A 660 -8.45 -1.30 -16.17
CA TYR A 660 -9.49 -2.03 -16.89
C TYR A 660 -10.30 -1.03 -17.72
N THR A 661 -10.07 -0.99 -19.03
CA THR A 661 -10.79 -0.08 -19.93
C THR A 661 -12.30 -0.32 -19.95
N LYS A 662 -12.74 -1.55 -19.67
CA LYS A 662 -14.17 -1.90 -19.58
C LYS A 662 -14.86 -1.27 -18.35
N LEU A 663 -14.11 -0.88 -17.31
CA LEU A 663 -14.66 -0.14 -16.17
C LEU A 663 -14.93 1.33 -16.53
N GLN A 664 -14.04 1.94 -17.33
CA GLN A 664 -14.30 3.27 -17.88
C GLN A 664 -15.59 3.26 -18.69
N LYS A 665 -15.76 2.29 -19.60
CA LYS A 665 -17.00 2.17 -20.38
C LYS A 665 -18.25 1.98 -19.50
N LEU A 666 -18.14 1.21 -18.41
CA LEU A 666 -19.23 1.09 -17.44
C LEU A 666 -19.60 2.45 -16.82
N PHE A 667 -18.62 3.27 -16.42
CA PHE A 667 -18.89 4.60 -15.88
C PHE A 667 -19.56 5.52 -16.90
N GLU A 668 -19.05 5.55 -18.14
CA GLU A 668 -19.64 6.31 -19.25
C GLU A 668 -21.10 5.90 -19.51
N ASP A 669 -21.39 4.60 -19.52
CA ASP A 669 -22.75 4.09 -19.78
C ASP A 669 -23.71 4.39 -18.61
N ILE A 670 -23.24 4.34 -17.36
CA ILE A 670 -24.04 4.76 -16.20
C ILE A 670 -24.31 6.27 -16.24
N GLU A 671 -23.33 7.08 -16.63
CA GLU A 671 -23.47 8.54 -16.75
C GLU A 671 -24.52 8.90 -17.80
N GLN A 672 -24.41 8.32 -19.00
CA GLN A 672 -25.42 8.50 -20.04
C GLN A 672 -26.82 8.06 -19.59
N THR A 673 -26.91 6.98 -18.80
CA THR A 673 -28.18 6.51 -18.24
C THR A 673 -28.75 7.52 -17.24
N LEU A 674 -27.90 8.11 -16.38
CA LEU A 674 -28.29 9.16 -15.44
C LEU A 674 -28.77 10.41 -16.18
N GLU A 675 -28.02 10.89 -17.17
CA GLU A 675 -28.37 12.07 -17.97
C GLU A 675 -29.72 11.93 -18.69
N LYS A 676 -29.94 10.80 -19.34
CA LYS A 676 -31.23 10.49 -20.00
C LYS A 676 -32.36 10.43 -18.97
N SER A 677 -32.10 9.81 -17.82
CA SER A 677 -33.11 9.68 -16.76
C SER A 677 -33.46 11.02 -16.11
N ILE A 678 -32.51 11.94 -15.96
CA ILE A 678 -32.79 13.29 -15.44
C ILE A 678 -33.85 14.00 -16.30
N LYS A 679 -33.79 13.82 -17.62
CA LYS A 679 -34.71 14.46 -18.58
C LYS A 679 -36.04 13.71 -18.72
N HIS A 680 -36.00 12.39 -18.76
CA HIS A 680 -37.15 11.58 -19.20
C HIS A 680 -37.72 10.64 -18.13
N ASN A 681 -37.00 10.37 -17.03
CA ASN A 681 -37.45 9.47 -15.97
C ASN A 681 -36.89 9.88 -14.58
N PRO A 682 -37.48 10.91 -13.94
CA PRO A 682 -36.98 11.44 -12.66
C PRO A 682 -36.92 10.41 -11.52
N VAL A 683 -37.79 9.39 -11.55
CA VAL A 683 -37.80 8.31 -10.55
C VAL A 683 -36.53 7.48 -10.65
N VAL A 684 -36.11 7.11 -11.87
CA VAL A 684 -34.85 6.40 -12.10
C VAL A 684 -33.66 7.31 -11.78
N ALA A 685 -33.69 8.59 -12.15
CA ALA A 685 -32.62 9.53 -11.83
C ALA A 685 -32.39 9.66 -10.31
N ARG A 686 -33.47 9.76 -9.52
CA ARG A 686 -33.40 9.82 -8.05
C ARG A 686 -32.82 8.54 -7.46
N ARG A 687 -33.25 7.37 -7.96
CA ARG A 687 -32.76 6.07 -7.49
C ARG A 687 -31.28 5.89 -7.80
N LEU A 688 -30.88 6.12 -9.05
CA LEU A 688 -29.53 5.92 -9.52
C LEU A 688 -28.55 6.87 -8.80
N SER A 689 -28.89 8.16 -8.69
CA SER A 689 -28.08 9.15 -7.95
C SER A 689 -27.94 8.79 -6.47
N ARG A 690 -29.02 8.40 -5.78
CA ARG A 690 -28.95 7.94 -4.37
C ARG A 690 -28.00 6.75 -4.20
N ARG A 691 -28.08 5.75 -5.08
CA ARG A 691 -27.22 4.56 -5.02
C ARG A 691 -25.76 4.89 -5.27
N LEU A 692 -25.46 5.70 -6.29
CA LEU A 692 -24.10 6.15 -6.58
C LEU A 692 -23.51 6.96 -5.43
N VAL A 693 -24.27 7.89 -4.84
CA VAL A 693 -23.85 8.65 -3.65
C VAL A 693 -23.56 7.71 -2.48
N ALA A 694 -24.43 6.74 -2.21
CA ALA A 694 -24.21 5.76 -1.14
C ALA A 694 -22.93 4.93 -1.39
N VAL A 695 -22.69 4.52 -2.64
CA VAL A 695 -21.45 3.82 -3.05
C VAL A 695 -20.24 4.70 -2.77
N ALA A 696 -20.21 5.95 -3.23
CA ALA A 696 -19.11 6.90 -3.01
C ALA A 696 -18.84 7.19 -1.53
N ALA A 697 -19.90 7.31 -0.72
CA ALA A 697 -19.79 7.54 0.72
C ALA A 697 -19.30 6.29 1.48
N THR A 698 -19.27 5.12 0.85
CA THR A 698 -18.75 3.91 1.47
C THR A 698 -17.27 4.12 1.80
N PHE A 699 -16.93 3.95 3.08
CA PHE A 699 -15.56 4.10 3.58
C PHE A 699 -15.00 5.55 3.52
N TYR A 700 -15.85 6.58 3.48
CA TYR A 700 -15.40 7.97 3.32
C TYR A 700 -14.43 8.46 4.42
N ASN A 701 -14.56 7.96 5.65
CA ASN A 701 -13.77 8.37 6.81
C ASN A 701 -12.57 7.46 7.10
N THR A 702 -12.36 6.42 6.31
CA THR A 702 -11.27 5.47 6.52
C THR A 702 -10.06 5.83 5.65
N SER A 703 -9.45 6.98 5.93
CA SER A 703 -8.18 7.40 5.34
C SER A 703 -7.02 7.06 6.28
N GLY A 704 -6.57 5.80 6.27
CA GLY A 704 -5.36 5.36 6.98
C GLY A 704 -4.15 5.44 6.07
N GLY A 705 -3.01 5.96 6.58
CA GLY A 705 -1.71 5.99 5.89
C GLY A 705 -1.15 4.62 5.47
N ASP A 706 -1.83 3.55 5.88
CA ASP A 706 -1.50 2.14 5.66
C ASP A 706 -2.42 1.43 4.64
N GLY A 707 -3.29 2.16 3.93
CA GLY A 707 -4.17 1.59 2.91
C GLY A 707 -5.48 1.00 3.43
N GLY A 708 -6.11 1.66 4.42
CA GLY A 708 -7.45 1.32 4.95
C GLY A 708 -8.55 1.31 3.87
N PRO A 709 -9.82 1.02 4.23
CA PRO A 709 -10.87 0.80 3.26
C PRO A 709 -10.97 1.88 2.19
N GLY A 710 -10.32 1.60 1.07
CA GLY A 710 -10.11 2.43 -0.08
C GLY A 710 -11.40 3.11 -0.48
N GLN A 711 -11.51 4.35 -0.03
CA GLN A 711 -12.42 5.33 -0.58
C GLN A 711 -12.18 5.42 -2.09
N MET A 712 -13.25 5.60 -2.86
CA MET A 712 -13.18 5.83 -4.31
C MET A 712 -12.06 6.84 -4.65
N GLY A 713 -11.16 6.44 -5.55
CA GLY A 713 -10.02 7.28 -5.95
C GLY A 713 -10.26 8.14 -7.19
N TYR A 714 -11.39 7.93 -7.88
CA TYR A 714 -11.80 8.62 -9.11
C TYR A 714 -10.70 8.72 -10.20
N ILE A 715 -9.83 7.71 -10.26
CA ILE A 715 -8.69 7.65 -11.20
C ILE A 715 -9.09 7.12 -12.57
N THR A 716 -10.17 6.35 -12.65
CA THR A 716 -10.71 5.86 -13.92
C THR A 716 -11.30 7.05 -14.67
N PRO A 717 -10.98 7.27 -15.96
CA PRO A 717 -11.59 8.34 -16.75
C PRO A 717 -13.13 8.28 -16.68
N GLY A 718 -13.78 9.44 -16.67
CA GLY A 718 -15.25 9.58 -16.53
C GLY A 718 -15.81 9.34 -15.13
N SER A 719 -15.07 8.69 -14.22
CA SER A 719 -15.58 8.42 -12.86
C SER A 719 -15.78 9.68 -12.02
N GLY A 720 -14.97 10.73 -12.23
CA GLY A 720 -15.18 12.02 -11.55
C GLY A 720 -16.50 12.68 -11.99
N ASP A 721 -16.78 12.67 -13.28
CA ASP A 721 -17.95 13.33 -13.87
C ASP A 721 -19.25 12.62 -13.51
N LEU A 722 -19.30 11.29 -13.66
CA LEU A 722 -20.43 10.47 -13.21
C LEU A 722 -20.82 10.75 -11.75
N PHE A 723 -19.85 10.63 -10.84
CA PHE A 723 -20.14 10.80 -9.41
C PHE A 723 -20.40 12.26 -9.05
N GLY A 724 -19.75 13.20 -9.74
CA GLY A 724 -20.05 14.62 -9.64
C GLY A 724 -21.50 14.92 -9.96
N GLN A 725 -21.96 14.49 -11.14
CA GLN A 725 -23.33 14.68 -11.61
C GLN A 725 -24.35 13.93 -10.73
N ALA A 726 -24.02 12.72 -10.27
CA ALA A 726 -24.86 11.96 -9.35
C ALA A 726 -25.06 12.68 -8.01
N VAL A 727 -23.99 13.23 -7.41
CA VAL A 727 -24.08 14.00 -6.16
C VAL A 727 -24.89 15.27 -6.36
N LEU A 728 -24.65 16.04 -7.42
CA LEU A 728 -25.42 17.25 -7.74
C LEU A 728 -26.91 16.93 -7.88
N THR A 729 -27.23 15.85 -8.60
CA THR A 729 -28.60 15.38 -8.82
C THR A 729 -29.26 14.94 -7.51
N TYR A 730 -28.53 14.21 -6.67
CA TYR A 730 -29.01 13.79 -5.36
C TYR A 730 -29.29 14.99 -4.44
N LEU A 731 -28.36 15.95 -4.36
CA LEU A 731 -28.52 17.17 -3.54
C LEU A 731 -29.71 18.02 -4.00
N LYS A 732 -29.98 18.11 -5.30
CA LYS A 732 -31.19 18.78 -5.81
C LYS A 732 -32.48 18.13 -5.29
N PHE A 733 -32.50 16.82 -5.03
CA PHE A 733 -33.67 16.15 -4.49
C PHE A 733 -33.78 16.26 -2.97
N VAL A 734 -32.66 16.14 -2.24
CA VAL A 734 -32.69 16.09 -0.78
C VAL A 734 -32.62 17.47 -0.13
N ASP A 735 -32.06 18.47 -0.81
CA ASP A 735 -31.97 19.87 -0.34
C ASP A 735 -31.98 20.90 -1.48
N PRO A 736 -33.11 21.03 -2.20
CA PRO A 736 -33.21 21.93 -3.36
C PRO A 736 -32.99 23.42 -3.04
N LYS A 737 -33.19 23.83 -1.79
CA LYS A 737 -33.16 25.25 -1.36
C LYS A 737 -31.98 25.62 -0.46
N LEU A 738 -31.06 24.68 -0.20
CA LEU A 738 -29.96 24.87 0.75
C LEU A 738 -30.46 25.42 2.11
N SER A 739 -31.42 24.72 2.73
CA SER A 739 -32.10 25.22 3.92
C SER A 739 -31.14 25.25 5.13
N LYS A 740 -30.89 26.45 5.68
CA LYS A 740 -30.02 26.68 6.84
C LYS A 740 -30.58 26.11 8.15
N ASP A 741 -31.89 25.95 8.23
CA ASP A 741 -32.62 25.65 9.48
C ASP A 741 -32.80 24.15 9.74
N ARG A 742 -32.25 23.28 8.89
CA ARG A 742 -32.32 21.82 9.11
C ARG A 742 -31.60 21.41 10.39
N SER A 743 -32.23 20.54 11.15
CA SER A 743 -31.68 19.96 12.37
C SER A 743 -32.08 18.49 12.53
N GLY A 744 -31.47 17.78 13.49
CA GLY A 744 -31.79 16.38 13.80
C GLY A 744 -31.60 15.43 12.62
N GLU A 745 -32.53 14.47 12.47
CA GLU A 745 -32.46 13.42 11.44
C GLU A 745 -32.57 13.95 10.00
N ALA A 746 -33.16 15.13 9.80
CA ALA A 746 -33.29 15.75 8.47
C ALA A 746 -31.94 16.16 7.84
N LEU A 747 -30.86 16.18 8.64
CA LEU A 747 -29.49 16.39 8.18
C LEU A 747 -28.87 15.14 7.55
N LEU A 748 -29.36 13.93 7.86
CA LEU A 748 -28.71 12.68 7.48
C LEU A 748 -28.62 12.49 5.95
N PRO A 749 -29.67 12.74 5.14
CA PRO A 749 -29.58 12.63 3.69
C PRO A 749 -28.57 13.63 3.10
N VAL A 750 -28.56 14.87 3.59
CA VAL A 750 -27.62 15.89 3.13
C VAL A 750 -26.18 15.51 3.49
N LYS A 751 -25.96 15.04 4.72
CA LYS A 751 -24.67 14.53 5.18
C LYS A 751 -24.16 13.41 4.28
N LEU A 752 -25.01 12.43 3.93
CA LEU A 752 -24.65 11.36 3.00
C LEU A 752 -24.22 11.90 1.63
N GLY A 753 -24.92 12.92 1.12
CA GLY A 753 -24.55 13.64 -0.11
C GLY A 753 -23.15 14.25 -0.03
N LEU A 754 -22.84 14.92 1.08
CA LEU A 754 -21.53 15.56 1.31
C LEU A 754 -20.41 14.52 1.52
N GLU A 755 -20.69 13.42 2.21
CA GLU A 755 -19.75 12.29 2.37
C GLU A 755 -19.45 11.62 1.01
N GLY A 756 -20.47 11.43 0.18
CA GLY A 756 -20.33 10.91 -1.19
C GLY A 756 -19.65 11.89 -2.16
N ALA A 757 -19.65 13.18 -1.85
CA ALA A 757 -18.93 14.20 -2.61
C ALA A 757 -17.42 14.22 -2.34
N ALA A 758 -16.98 13.56 -1.27
CA ALA A 758 -15.61 13.66 -0.79
C ALA A 758 -14.60 13.19 -1.84
N ASN A 759 -13.68 14.08 -2.21
CA ASN A 759 -12.60 13.84 -3.18
C ASN A 759 -13.04 13.64 -4.64
N VAL A 760 -14.31 13.87 -4.98
CA VAL A 760 -14.82 13.79 -6.35
C VAL A 760 -14.30 14.97 -7.18
N PRO A 761 -13.45 14.77 -8.20
CA PRO A 761 -12.84 15.86 -8.96
C PRO A 761 -13.77 16.41 -10.06
N HIS A 762 -14.88 17.04 -9.68
CA HIS A 762 -15.88 17.59 -10.62
C HIS A 762 -16.21 19.06 -10.29
N GLN A 763 -15.95 19.98 -11.22
CA GLN A 763 -15.93 21.42 -10.97
C GLN A 763 -17.29 22.01 -10.50
N PRO A 764 -18.43 21.72 -11.14
CA PRO A 764 -19.72 22.21 -10.63
C PRO A 764 -20.03 21.74 -9.20
N LEU A 765 -19.65 20.50 -8.87
CA LEU A 765 -19.78 19.97 -7.51
C LEU A 765 -18.86 20.71 -6.53
N GLN A 766 -17.61 21.03 -6.91
CA GLN A 766 -16.70 21.80 -6.05
C GLN A 766 -17.31 23.15 -5.67
N GLN A 767 -17.95 23.82 -6.63
CA GLN A 767 -18.63 25.09 -6.37
C GLN A 767 -19.80 24.91 -5.39
N GLN A 768 -20.63 23.88 -5.59
CA GLN A 768 -21.74 23.60 -4.67
C GLN A 768 -21.25 23.25 -3.24
N LEU A 769 -20.13 22.54 -3.09
CA LEU A 769 -19.55 22.22 -1.79
C LEU A 769 -19.07 23.46 -1.04
N ILE A 770 -18.53 24.45 -1.78
CA ILE A 770 -18.15 25.74 -1.19
C ILE A 770 -19.38 26.52 -0.78
N THR A 771 -20.41 26.59 -1.63
CA THR A 771 -21.69 27.20 -1.22
C THR A 771 -22.25 26.51 0.02
N TYR A 772 -22.21 25.18 0.10
CA TYR A 772 -22.63 24.43 1.30
C TYR A 772 -21.78 24.72 2.54
N SER A 773 -20.46 24.91 2.40
CA SER A 773 -19.59 25.22 3.53
C SER A 773 -19.79 26.63 4.08
N LEU A 774 -20.35 27.53 3.27
CA LEU A 774 -20.69 28.91 3.63
C LEU A 774 -22.11 29.04 4.16
N GLU A 775 -23.05 28.52 3.38
CA GLU A 775 -24.48 28.80 3.50
C GLU A 775 -25.28 27.59 3.96
N GLY A 776 -24.70 26.39 4.04
CA GLY A 776 -25.41 25.21 4.54
C GLY A 776 -25.63 25.20 6.06
N PRO A 777 -26.37 24.19 6.58
CA PRO A 777 -26.55 23.97 8.02
C PRO A 777 -25.21 23.90 8.74
N GLU A 778 -25.08 24.59 9.88
CA GLU A 778 -23.81 24.72 10.61
C GLU A 778 -23.16 23.36 10.89
N ALA A 779 -23.96 22.36 11.29
CA ALA A 779 -23.50 21.01 11.60
C ALA A 779 -22.84 20.27 10.42
N LEU A 780 -23.06 20.70 9.17
CA LEU A 780 -22.58 20.03 7.96
C LEU A 780 -21.48 20.81 7.23
N ARG A 781 -21.24 22.08 7.56
CA ARG A 781 -20.22 22.93 6.91
C ARG A 781 -18.83 22.32 6.95
N ALA A 782 -18.47 21.72 8.09
CA ALA A 782 -17.21 21.00 8.30
C ALA A 782 -17.01 19.87 7.28
N VAL A 783 -18.05 19.03 7.12
CA VAL A 783 -18.04 17.91 6.18
C VAL A 783 -17.93 18.44 4.75
N ALA A 784 -18.74 19.43 4.38
CA ALA A 784 -18.70 20.06 3.06
C ALA A 784 -17.31 20.62 2.72
N ALA A 785 -16.69 21.37 3.64
CA ALA A 785 -15.34 21.92 3.47
C ALA A 785 -14.29 20.81 3.32
N SER A 786 -14.40 19.74 4.11
CA SER A 786 -13.47 18.60 4.04
C SER A 786 -13.65 17.75 2.78
N SER A 787 -14.82 17.80 2.15
CA SER A 787 -15.14 17.05 0.93
C SER A 787 -14.61 17.70 -0.36
N VAL A 788 -14.24 18.98 -0.32
CA VAL A 788 -13.67 19.71 -1.45
C VAL A 788 -12.36 19.03 -1.91
N SER A 789 -12.37 18.47 -3.11
CA SER A 789 -11.27 17.68 -3.68
C SER A 789 -10.15 18.54 -4.25
N ASP A 790 -10.52 19.66 -4.90
CA ASP A 790 -9.57 20.65 -5.41
C ASP A 790 -10.07 22.08 -5.10
N PRO A 791 -9.66 22.65 -3.96
CA PRO A 791 -10.05 24.01 -3.57
C PRO A 791 -9.61 25.10 -4.57
N ARG A 792 -8.71 24.79 -5.53
CA ARG A 792 -8.11 25.78 -6.44
C ARG A 792 -8.92 25.99 -7.71
N SER A 793 -9.75 25.02 -8.09
CA SER A 793 -10.64 25.14 -9.25
C SER A 793 -11.83 26.07 -8.98
N ALA A 794 -12.07 26.37 -7.70
CA ALA A 794 -13.13 27.25 -7.25
C ALA A 794 -12.62 28.66 -6.91
N LYS A 795 -13.47 29.65 -7.20
CA LYS A 795 -13.23 31.06 -6.90
C LYS A 795 -13.96 31.42 -5.61
N PHE A 796 -13.27 32.11 -4.72
CA PHE A 796 -13.84 32.67 -3.50
C PHE A 796 -13.82 34.19 -3.61
N VAL A 797 -14.99 34.80 -3.72
CA VAL A 797 -15.12 36.25 -3.86
C VAL A 797 -14.93 36.89 -2.48
N ALA A 798 -14.01 37.84 -2.39
CA ALA A 798 -13.65 38.46 -1.12
C ALA A 798 -14.62 39.60 -0.81
N VAL A 799 -15.80 39.26 -0.30
CA VAL A 799 -16.83 40.21 0.18
C VAL A 799 -17.19 39.91 1.64
N PRO A 800 -17.53 40.93 2.45
CA PRO A 800 -17.78 40.78 3.89
C PRO A 800 -18.80 39.67 4.21
N GLU A 801 -19.87 39.58 3.42
CA GLU A 801 -20.98 38.64 3.60
C GLU A 801 -20.54 37.17 3.55
N LEU A 802 -19.46 36.88 2.82
CA LEU A 802 -18.90 35.53 2.69
C LEU A 802 -17.75 35.26 3.66
N VAL A 803 -16.98 36.29 4.03
CA VAL A 803 -15.79 36.16 4.88
C VAL A 803 -16.14 36.15 6.37
N GLU A 804 -17.07 37.01 6.79
CA GLU A 804 -17.40 37.22 8.20
C GLU A 804 -17.99 35.97 8.89
N PRO A 805 -18.96 35.23 8.30
CA PRO A 805 -19.50 34.02 8.93
C PRO A 805 -18.45 32.93 9.13
N LEU A 806 -17.52 32.79 8.18
CA LEU A 806 -16.43 31.83 8.27
C LEU A 806 -15.42 32.20 9.36
N LEU A 807 -15.13 33.49 9.54
CA LEU A 807 -14.28 33.94 10.63
C LEU A 807 -14.93 33.75 12.00
N ARG A 808 -16.24 33.96 12.13
CA ARG A 808 -16.98 33.60 13.34
C ARG A 808 -16.83 32.11 13.66
N GLN A 809 -16.93 31.23 12.67
CA GLN A 809 -16.71 29.79 12.84
C GLN A 809 -15.27 29.47 13.25
N ILE A 810 -14.27 30.10 12.63
CA ILE A 810 -12.85 29.94 12.99
C ILE A 810 -12.63 30.36 14.45
N ARG A 811 -13.18 31.50 14.89
CA ARG A 811 -13.08 32.00 16.27
C ARG A 811 -13.80 31.09 17.27
N ARG A 812 -14.95 30.53 16.91
CA ARG A 812 -15.66 29.55 17.74
C ARG A 812 -14.81 28.31 17.98
N GLY A 813 -14.26 27.71 16.92
CA GLY A 813 -13.40 26.53 17.08
C GLY A 813 -12.05 26.83 17.75
N ALA A 814 -11.52 28.06 17.64
CA ALA A 814 -10.34 28.46 18.39
C ALA A 814 -10.56 28.39 19.91
N ASN A 815 -11.74 28.79 20.38
CA ASN A 815 -12.16 28.75 21.78
C ASN A 815 -12.55 27.35 22.28
N GLU A 816 -12.71 26.36 21.39
CA GLU A 816 -13.11 24.98 21.70
C GLU A 816 -12.07 23.98 21.15
N PRO A 817 -10.92 23.75 21.84
CA PRO A 817 -9.80 22.96 21.33
C PRO A 817 -10.16 21.56 20.77
N PRO A 818 -11.04 20.76 21.41
CA PRO A 818 -11.45 19.46 20.89
C PRO A 818 -12.19 19.52 19.54
N ARG A 819 -12.75 20.69 19.18
CA ARG A 819 -13.54 20.89 17.96
C ARG A 819 -12.80 21.66 16.87
N ARG A 820 -11.54 22.04 17.06
CA ARG A 820 -10.71 22.73 16.04
C ARG A 820 -10.69 21.98 14.71
N SER A 821 -10.54 20.66 14.75
CA SER A 821 -10.51 19.79 13.57
C SER A 821 -11.83 19.76 12.78
N GLN A 822 -12.95 20.08 13.44
CA GLN A 822 -14.28 20.13 12.84
C GLN A 822 -14.62 21.55 12.38
N LEU A 823 -14.33 22.57 13.19
CA LEU A 823 -14.82 23.93 12.97
C LEU A 823 -13.80 24.81 12.23
N SER A 824 -12.56 24.88 12.71
CA SER A 824 -11.59 25.88 12.29
C SER A 824 -10.59 25.36 11.26
N ASP A 825 -10.01 24.17 11.46
CA ASP A 825 -8.97 23.60 10.59
C ASP A 825 -9.42 23.45 9.12
N PRO A 826 -10.66 23.01 8.80
CA PRO A 826 -11.10 22.90 7.41
C PRO A 826 -11.18 24.26 6.72
N VAL A 827 -11.66 25.29 7.42
CA VAL A 827 -11.84 26.65 6.88
C VAL A 827 -10.48 27.35 6.72
N LEU A 828 -9.58 27.22 7.69
CA LEU A 828 -8.21 27.74 7.59
C LEU A 828 -7.44 27.11 6.42
N LYS A 829 -7.60 25.78 6.22
CA LYS A 829 -7.05 25.07 5.06
C LYS A 829 -7.67 25.55 3.74
N LEU A 830 -8.96 25.84 3.72
CA LEU A 830 -9.64 26.41 2.55
C LEU A 830 -9.07 27.80 2.21
N PHE A 831 -8.97 28.70 3.19
CA PHE A 831 -8.45 30.07 3.01
C PHE A 831 -7.01 30.10 2.45
N GLY A 832 -6.14 29.22 2.94
CA GLY A 832 -4.77 29.10 2.43
C GLY A 832 -4.65 28.48 1.02
N ARG A 833 -5.73 27.95 0.43
CA ARG A 833 -5.69 27.18 -0.83
C ARG A 833 -6.62 27.69 -1.93
N VAL A 834 -7.75 28.32 -1.57
CA VAL A 834 -8.78 28.79 -2.50
C VAL A 834 -8.31 30.00 -3.32
N ARG A 835 -8.87 30.19 -4.53
CA ARG A 835 -8.55 31.34 -5.38
C ARG A 835 -9.35 32.54 -4.93
N TRP A 836 -8.68 33.47 -4.26
CA TRP A 836 -9.33 34.70 -3.83
C TRP A 836 -9.52 35.62 -5.02
N VAL A 837 -10.76 36.07 -5.21
CA VAL A 837 -11.09 37.14 -6.13
C VAL A 837 -11.20 38.41 -5.28
N ILE A 838 -10.09 39.12 -5.19
CA ILE A 838 -9.97 40.36 -4.42
C ILE A 838 -10.58 41.52 -5.23
N PRO A 839 -11.46 42.33 -4.65
CA PRO A 839 -12.01 43.51 -5.32
C PRO A 839 -10.92 44.52 -5.66
N GLN A 840 -11.10 45.32 -6.72
CA GLN A 840 -10.14 46.37 -7.09
C GLN A 840 -10.27 47.63 -6.23
N ASN A 841 -11.42 47.83 -5.59
CA ASN A 841 -11.68 48.95 -4.70
C ASN A 841 -10.84 48.82 -3.41
N LYS A 842 -10.11 49.89 -3.05
CA LYS A 842 -9.21 49.90 -1.89
C LYS A 842 -9.92 49.81 -0.54
N ASP A 843 -11.10 50.43 -0.39
CA ASP A 843 -11.88 50.37 0.84
C ASP A 843 -12.38 48.95 1.11
N GLN A 844 -12.85 48.27 0.06
CA GLN A 844 -13.23 46.86 0.13
C GLN A 844 -12.02 45.95 0.42
N GLN A 845 -10.86 46.22 -0.19
CA GLN A 845 -9.62 45.49 0.15
C GLN A 845 -9.24 45.68 1.63
N HIS A 846 -9.34 46.91 2.13
CA HIS A 846 -9.04 47.24 3.52
C HIS A 846 -10.00 46.52 4.48
N GLU A 847 -11.30 46.52 4.19
CA GLU A 847 -12.30 45.80 4.99
C GLU A 847 -12.02 44.29 5.05
N ILE A 848 -11.79 43.65 3.91
CA ILE A 848 -11.49 42.22 3.81
C ILE A 848 -10.20 41.84 4.52
N LEU A 849 -9.15 42.64 4.36
CA LEU A 849 -7.90 42.39 5.06
C LEU A 849 -8.02 42.65 6.56
N GLY A 850 -8.88 43.58 7.00
CA GLY A 850 -9.19 43.78 8.42
C GLY A 850 -9.84 42.56 9.06
N TYR A 851 -10.61 41.79 8.30
CA TYR A 851 -11.15 40.50 8.72
C TYR A 851 -10.07 39.41 8.81
N LEU A 852 -9.15 39.33 7.84
CA LEU A 852 -8.10 38.29 7.76
C LEU A 852 -6.87 38.58 8.63
N ALA A 853 -6.59 39.84 8.94
CA ALA A 853 -5.55 40.33 9.83
C ALA A 853 -6.17 41.03 11.05
N PRO A 854 -6.78 40.27 11.98
CA PRO A 854 -7.46 40.86 13.13
C PRO A 854 -6.47 41.51 14.10
N ARG A 855 -6.95 42.47 14.88
CA ARG A 855 -6.19 43.00 16.03
C ARG A 855 -6.20 41.97 17.16
N PHE A 856 -5.02 41.53 17.57
CA PHE A 856 -4.87 40.62 18.69
C PHE A 856 -4.90 41.36 20.04
N PRO A 857 -5.46 40.76 21.11
CA PRO A 857 -5.33 41.31 22.44
C PRO A 857 -3.87 41.30 22.92
N LYS A 858 -3.57 42.02 24.00
CA LYS A 858 -2.23 42.01 24.61
C LYS A 858 -1.87 40.58 25.03
N PHE A 859 -0.73 40.08 24.54
CA PHE A 859 -0.22 38.78 24.96
C PHE A 859 0.17 38.79 26.45
N VAL A 860 -0.27 37.75 27.17
CA VAL A 860 0.06 37.52 28.58
C VAL A 860 0.88 36.23 28.69
N THR A 861 2.06 36.32 29.32
CA THR A 861 2.98 35.19 29.49
C THR A 861 2.46 34.17 30.52
N THR A 862 2.98 32.95 30.46
CA THR A 862 2.64 31.90 31.45
C THR A 862 2.99 32.35 32.87
N GLU A 863 4.07 33.10 33.04
CA GLU A 863 4.53 33.65 34.31
C GLU A 863 3.60 34.75 34.83
N GLU A 864 3.13 35.65 33.96
CA GLU A 864 2.12 36.67 34.31
C GLU A 864 0.76 36.06 34.65
N ILE A 865 0.34 35.02 33.91
CA ILE A 865 -0.86 34.25 34.23
C ILE A 865 -0.70 33.61 35.62
N LYS A 866 0.43 32.96 35.92
CA LYS A 866 0.69 32.35 37.23
C LYS A 866 0.67 33.34 38.39
N LYS A 867 1.10 34.59 38.15
CA LYS A 867 1.13 35.67 39.16
C LYS A 867 -0.23 36.28 39.46
N ASN A 868 -1.27 36.00 38.66
CA ASN A 868 -2.62 36.48 38.94
C ASN A 868 -3.19 35.72 40.14
N ALA A 869 -3.66 36.42 41.18
CA ALA A 869 -4.15 35.82 42.41
C ALA A 869 -5.43 34.97 42.22
N ASP A 870 -6.27 35.29 41.24
CA ASP A 870 -7.56 34.62 40.99
C ASP A 870 -7.42 33.38 40.08
N ALA A 871 -7.75 32.20 40.62
CA ALA A 871 -7.71 30.92 39.90
C ALA A 871 -8.65 30.84 38.69
N ALA A 872 -9.82 31.46 38.76
CA ALA A 872 -10.77 31.50 37.65
C ALA A 872 -10.20 32.37 36.53
N LYS A 873 -9.66 33.55 36.86
CA LYS A 873 -9.02 34.43 35.89
C LYS A 873 -7.77 33.81 35.26
N ARG A 874 -6.97 33.06 36.03
CA ARG A 874 -5.84 32.27 35.48
C ARG A 874 -6.30 31.29 34.39
N THR A 875 -7.40 30.58 34.66
CA THR A 875 -7.95 29.59 33.73
C THR A 875 -8.52 30.22 32.48
N GLU A 876 -9.25 31.34 32.63
CA GLU A 876 -9.79 32.14 31.53
C GLU A 876 -8.68 32.68 30.62
N LEU A 877 -7.68 33.36 31.21
CA LEU A 877 -6.54 33.92 30.47
C LEU A 877 -5.74 32.83 29.73
N LYS A 878 -5.57 31.65 30.34
CA LYS A 878 -4.91 30.52 29.68
C LYS A 878 -5.69 30.03 28.46
N ARG A 879 -7.03 29.92 28.57
CA ARG A 879 -7.90 29.52 27.44
C ARG A 879 -7.89 30.57 26.33
N GLN A 880 -7.98 31.84 26.70
CA GLN A 880 -7.93 32.96 25.76
C GLN A 880 -6.59 32.99 25.01
N MET A 881 -5.45 32.91 25.71
CA MET A 881 -4.13 32.93 25.05
C MET A 881 -3.89 31.71 24.14
N ASP A 882 -4.42 30.53 24.49
CA ASP A 882 -4.36 29.36 23.60
C ASP A 882 -5.20 29.56 22.32
N ALA A 883 -6.41 30.12 22.46
CA ALA A 883 -7.28 30.43 21.32
C ALA A 883 -6.66 31.50 20.40
N GLU A 884 -6.16 32.60 20.97
CA GLU A 884 -5.54 33.69 20.21
C GLU A 884 -4.24 33.25 19.52
N TRP A 885 -3.44 32.41 20.18
CA TRP A 885 -2.24 31.84 19.57
C TRP A 885 -2.60 30.94 18.37
N TYR A 886 -3.63 30.11 18.52
CA TYR A 886 -4.14 29.27 17.43
C TYR A 886 -4.65 30.11 16.26
N LEU A 887 -5.38 31.20 16.52
CA LEU A 887 -5.84 32.14 15.50
C LEU A 887 -4.68 32.82 14.77
N ALA A 888 -3.69 33.32 15.52
CA ALA A 888 -2.49 33.95 14.97
C ALA A 888 -1.73 32.99 14.05
N THR A 889 -1.54 31.74 14.47
CA THR A 889 -0.90 30.71 13.62
C THR A 889 -1.74 30.38 12.39
N GLY A 890 -3.04 30.10 12.55
CA GLY A 890 -3.89 29.64 11.46
C GLY A 890 -4.13 30.69 10.37
N LEU A 891 -4.50 31.91 10.75
CA LEU A 891 -4.75 33.00 9.81
C LEU A 891 -3.44 33.53 9.22
N GLY A 892 -2.36 33.59 10.03
CA GLY A 892 -1.03 33.96 9.56
C GLY A 892 -0.49 33.00 8.51
N ASP A 893 -0.67 31.68 8.70
CA ASP A 893 -0.33 30.66 7.70
C ASP A 893 -1.19 30.80 6.43
N ALA A 894 -2.48 31.09 6.56
CA ALA A 894 -3.39 31.26 5.42
C ALA A 894 -2.98 32.47 4.55
N LEU A 895 -2.67 33.61 5.18
CA LEU A 895 -2.15 34.82 4.52
C LEU A 895 -0.76 34.56 3.92
N GLY A 896 0.18 34.03 4.70
CA GLY A 896 1.56 33.81 4.27
C GLY A 896 1.69 32.83 3.10
N ARG A 897 0.80 31.83 2.98
CA ARG A 897 0.87 30.80 1.94
C ARG A 897 0.03 31.09 0.69
N ASN A 898 -0.91 32.04 0.72
CA ASN A 898 -1.79 32.31 -0.42
C ASN A 898 -1.38 33.59 -1.18
N PRO A 899 -0.82 33.47 -2.40
CA PRO A 899 -0.33 34.62 -3.16
C PRO A 899 -1.42 35.59 -3.62
N ASP A 900 -2.69 35.16 -3.70
CA ASP A 900 -3.80 36.06 -4.06
C ASP A 900 -4.03 37.13 -2.98
N LEU A 901 -3.53 36.92 -1.75
CA LEU A 901 -3.60 37.87 -0.64
C LEU A 901 -2.33 38.74 -0.51
N HIS A 902 -1.30 38.51 -1.33
CA HIS A 902 -0.02 39.25 -1.30
C HIS A 902 -0.14 40.55 -2.12
N ILE A 903 -1.06 41.43 -1.71
CA ILE A 903 -1.37 42.70 -2.37
C ILE A 903 -0.81 43.89 -1.59
N ASP A 904 -0.71 45.06 -2.21
CA ASP A 904 -0.17 46.27 -1.56
C ASP A 904 -0.92 46.62 -0.28
N MET A 905 -2.26 46.53 -0.28
CA MET A 905 -3.09 46.80 0.91
C MET A 905 -2.73 45.90 2.10
N ALA A 906 -2.26 44.67 1.89
CA ALA A 906 -1.85 43.80 3.01
C ALA A 906 -0.63 44.36 3.75
N LEU A 907 0.20 45.17 3.09
CA LEU A 907 1.35 45.83 3.70
C LEU A 907 0.96 46.99 4.62
N ASP A 908 -0.23 47.58 4.43
CA ASP A 908 -0.77 48.65 5.28
C ASP A 908 -1.19 48.12 6.65
N PHE A 909 -1.58 46.84 6.71
CA PHE A 909 -1.91 46.13 7.96
C PHE A 909 -0.66 45.67 8.74
N LEU A 910 0.54 45.76 8.15
CA LEU A 910 1.78 45.40 8.85
C LEU A 910 2.03 46.38 10.01
N PRO A 911 2.13 45.90 11.27
CA PRO A 911 2.33 46.77 12.43
C PRO A 911 3.57 47.65 12.33
N LYS A 912 3.55 48.81 12.98
CA LYS A 912 4.74 49.68 13.12
C LYS A 912 5.76 49.12 14.11
N SER A 913 5.30 48.32 15.09
CA SER A 913 6.14 47.58 16.04
C SER A 913 5.52 46.23 16.38
N PHE A 914 6.32 45.27 16.82
CA PHE A 914 5.90 43.90 17.14
C PHE A 914 6.08 43.58 18.64
N GLN A 915 5.66 44.51 19.50
CA GLN A 915 5.76 44.33 20.96
C GLN A 915 4.85 43.21 21.48
N ASN A 916 3.75 42.94 20.76
CA ASN A 916 2.83 41.86 21.07
C ASN A 916 3.27 40.56 20.37
N LYS A 917 3.42 39.47 21.14
CA LYS A 917 3.90 38.20 20.60
C LYS A 917 2.90 37.54 19.63
N LEU A 918 1.61 37.86 19.75
CA LEU A 918 0.57 37.36 18.84
C LEU A 918 0.69 37.99 17.44
N ASP A 919 0.92 39.30 17.37
CA ASP A 919 1.19 40.01 16.11
C ASP A 919 2.44 39.46 15.43
N ALA A 920 3.50 39.17 16.21
CA ALA A 920 4.70 38.55 15.70
C ALA A 920 4.43 37.14 15.13
N GLN A 921 3.66 36.30 15.84
CA GLN A 921 3.30 34.96 15.39
C GLN A 921 2.44 34.98 14.11
N PHE A 922 1.53 35.95 13.96
CA PHE A 922 0.69 36.10 12.77
C PHE A 922 1.47 36.57 11.53
N TRP A 923 2.33 37.59 11.68
CA TRP A 923 3.06 38.17 10.55
C TRP A 923 4.34 37.41 10.17
N LEU A 924 4.86 36.54 11.04
CA LEU A 924 6.11 35.81 10.78
C LEU A 924 6.09 35.01 9.46
N PRO A 925 5.05 34.21 9.12
CA PRO A 925 4.98 33.52 7.82
C PRO A 925 5.00 34.46 6.61
N SER A 926 4.62 35.72 6.78
CA SER A 926 4.56 36.73 5.72
C SER A 926 5.91 37.41 5.41
N VAL A 927 6.90 37.28 6.30
CA VAL A 927 8.22 37.96 6.16
C VAL A 927 8.84 37.68 4.79
N THR A 928 8.88 36.42 4.36
CA THR A 928 9.57 36.03 3.13
C THR A 928 8.97 36.70 1.89
N TRP A 929 7.63 36.73 1.77
CA TRP A 929 6.99 37.33 0.60
C TRP A 929 7.08 38.86 0.65
N ILE A 930 6.96 39.49 1.82
CA ILE A 930 7.11 40.95 1.99
C ILE A 930 8.50 41.42 1.55
N LEU A 931 9.56 40.68 1.95
CA LEU A 931 10.94 40.98 1.54
C LEU A 931 11.14 40.91 0.02
N THR A 932 10.30 40.16 -0.68
CA THR A 932 10.37 39.95 -2.14
C THR A 932 9.22 40.63 -2.90
N HIS A 933 8.33 41.35 -2.21
CA HIS A 933 7.13 41.93 -2.81
C HIS A 933 7.53 42.97 -3.84
N LYS A 934 7.10 42.76 -5.09
CA LYS A 934 7.42 43.61 -6.26
C LYS A 934 8.92 43.89 -6.45
N THR A 935 9.82 43.03 -5.92
CA THR A 935 11.25 43.12 -6.25
C THR A 935 11.47 42.75 -7.72
N LYS A 936 12.37 43.46 -8.41
CA LYS A 936 12.80 43.06 -9.76
C LYS A 936 13.40 41.66 -9.71
N LEU A 937 13.18 40.87 -10.76
CA LEU A 937 13.78 39.55 -10.90
C LEU A 937 15.32 39.62 -10.78
N PRO A 938 15.97 38.68 -10.07
CA PRO A 938 17.41 38.70 -9.87
C PRO A 938 18.15 38.47 -11.21
N GLU A 939 19.26 39.18 -11.41
CA GLU A 939 20.17 38.98 -12.55
C GLU A 939 21.32 38.04 -12.18
N VAL A 940 21.84 37.30 -13.16
CA VAL A 940 22.96 36.36 -12.96
C VAL A 940 24.30 37.11 -12.80
N GLN A 941 24.40 38.30 -13.40
CA GLN A 941 25.51 39.24 -13.21
C GLN A 941 24.99 40.54 -12.62
N VAL A 942 25.60 41.02 -11.55
CA VAL A 942 25.32 42.37 -11.02
C VAL A 942 26.24 43.34 -11.77
N LYS A 943 25.69 44.30 -12.52
CA LYS A 943 26.48 45.37 -13.13
C LYS A 943 27.19 46.17 -12.04
N LYS A 944 28.53 46.22 -12.08
CA LYS A 944 29.31 47.08 -11.17
C LYS A 944 28.99 48.55 -11.47
N GLY A 945 28.59 49.30 -10.44
CA GLY A 945 28.52 50.76 -10.48
C GLY A 945 27.14 51.41 -10.66
N GLN A 946 26.03 50.66 -10.73
CA GLN A 946 24.69 51.26 -10.69
C GLN A 946 24.14 51.28 -9.26
N LEU A 947 23.78 52.49 -8.78
CA LEU A 947 23.04 52.65 -7.53
C LEU A 947 21.67 51.97 -7.66
N PRO A 948 21.21 51.22 -6.62
CA PRO A 948 19.92 50.56 -6.66
C PRO A 948 18.80 51.61 -6.76
N PRO A 949 17.73 51.32 -7.53
CA PRO A 949 16.57 52.21 -7.61
C PRO A 949 15.93 52.39 -6.23
N ILE A 950 15.33 53.57 -5.99
CA ILE A 950 14.57 53.86 -4.76
C ILE A 950 13.48 52.79 -4.62
N ASP A 951 13.49 52.09 -3.48
CA ASP A 951 12.55 51.03 -3.17
C ASP A 951 11.34 51.60 -2.42
N PRO A 952 10.16 51.73 -3.05
CA PRO A 952 8.97 52.28 -2.39
C PRO A 952 8.48 51.39 -1.23
N TYR A 953 8.97 50.15 -1.11
CA TYR A 953 8.62 49.22 -0.03
C TYR A 953 9.71 49.11 1.06
N ALA A 954 10.76 49.94 1.01
CA ALA A 954 11.91 49.85 1.91
C ALA A 954 11.51 49.86 3.40
N ALA A 955 10.55 50.73 3.77
CA ALA A 955 10.03 50.80 5.13
C ALA A 955 9.30 49.51 5.57
N HIS A 956 8.53 48.87 4.68
CA HIS A 956 7.86 47.60 4.98
C HIS A 956 8.86 46.44 5.07
N ARG A 957 9.85 46.39 4.17
CA ARG A 957 10.91 45.37 4.19
C ARG A 957 11.76 45.47 5.45
N THR A 958 12.12 46.69 5.85
CA THR A 958 12.84 46.96 7.10
C THR A 958 12.05 46.47 8.31
N ARG A 959 10.74 46.77 8.38
CA ARG A 959 9.87 46.29 9.47
C ARG A 959 9.73 44.77 9.48
N ALA A 960 9.54 44.13 8.33
CA ALA A 960 9.45 42.67 8.23
C ALA A 960 10.77 41.98 8.59
N LEU A 961 11.91 42.55 8.20
CA LEU A 961 13.23 42.08 8.60
C LEU A 961 13.42 42.22 10.11
N GLN A 962 13.05 43.37 10.68
CA GLN A 962 13.15 43.61 12.12
C GLN A 962 12.30 42.62 12.92
N LEU A 963 11.05 42.36 12.49
CA LEU A 963 10.19 41.32 13.06
C LEU A 963 10.92 39.98 13.14
N PHE A 964 11.54 39.57 12.03
CA PHE A 964 12.26 38.31 11.93
C PHE A 964 13.47 38.26 12.86
N LEU A 965 14.31 39.31 12.85
CA LEU A 965 15.49 39.42 13.71
C LEU A 965 15.12 39.39 15.19
N ASP A 966 14.02 40.03 15.56
CA ASP A 966 13.51 40.03 16.94
C ASP A 966 13.11 38.63 17.41
N GLN A 967 12.63 37.75 16.51
CA GLN A 967 12.31 36.37 16.87
C GLN A 967 13.55 35.52 17.19
N LEU A 968 14.75 35.93 16.77
CA LEU A 968 16.00 35.23 17.06
C LEU A 968 16.64 35.65 18.40
N LYS A 969 16.10 36.65 19.10
CA LYS A 969 16.62 37.12 20.40
C LYS A 969 16.21 36.18 21.55
N ALA A 970 16.93 36.24 22.68
CA ALA A 970 16.64 35.42 23.87
C ALA A 970 15.26 35.71 24.47
N THR A 971 14.77 36.95 24.29
CA THR A 971 13.49 37.46 24.79
C THR A 971 12.27 37.01 23.98
N SER A 972 12.46 36.42 22.79
CA SER A 972 11.37 35.92 21.94
C SER A 972 10.71 34.65 22.50
N ASP A 973 9.49 34.33 22.05
CA ASP A 973 8.84 33.06 22.38
C ASP A 973 9.58 31.88 21.71
N PRO A 974 9.87 30.78 22.42
CA PRO A 974 10.54 29.64 21.83
C PRO A 974 9.83 29.05 20.60
N ARG A 975 8.50 29.16 20.51
CA ARG A 975 7.69 28.66 19.39
C ARG A 975 7.94 29.48 18.12
N THR A 976 7.87 30.82 18.19
CA THR A 976 8.15 31.69 17.04
C THR A 976 9.61 31.60 16.61
N ARG A 977 10.54 31.47 17.57
CA ARG A 977 11.96 31.26 17.27
C ARG A 977 12.23 30.01 16.44
N GLY A 978 11.56 28.89 16.76
CA GLY A 978 11.68 27.65 15.97
C GLY A 978 11.25 27.86 14.52
N VAL A 979 10.11 28.55 14.31
CA VAL A 979 9.62 28.91 12.97
C VAL A 979 10.60 29.84 12.25
N ALA A 980 11.10 30.88 12.91
CA ALA A 980 12.05 31.84 12.33
C ALA A 980 13.35 31.15 11.88
N VAL A 981 13.87 30.22 12.67
CA VAL A 981 15.08 29.45 12.31
C VAL A 981 14.84 28.55 11.08
N THR A 982 13.68 27.91 10.97
CA THR A 982 13.31 27.17 9.75
C THR A 982 13.19 28.09 8.55
N MET A 983 12.57 29.27 8.74
CA MET A 983 12.42 30.28 7.68
C MET A 983 13.75 30.91 7.24
N ALA A 984 14.77 30.93 8.09
CA ALA A 984 16.06 31.56 7.83
C ALA A 984 16.77 31.03 6.57
N GLN A 985 16.42 29.83 6.10
CA GLN A 985 16.93 29.24 4.86
C GLN A 985 16.40 29.90 3.59
N ALA A 986 15.30 30.68 3.68
CA ALA A 986 14.80 31.44 2.55
C ALA A 986 15.87 32.42 2.05
N THR A 987 16.01 32.54 0.73
CA THR A 987 17.10 33.31 0.10
C THR A 987 17.18 34.76 0.56
N SER A 988 16.02 35.41 0.74
CA SER A 988 15.94 36.80 1.22
C SER A 988 16.45 36.97 2.65
N LEU A 989 16.47 35.90 3.45
CA LEU A 989 16.89 35.91 4.85
C LEU A 989 18.34 35.41 5.02
N ARG A 990 18.71 34.25 4.47
CA ARG A 990 20.08 33.68 4.63
C ARG A 990 21.20 34.55 4.03
N ARG A 991 20.86 35.45 3.11
CA ARG A 991 21.82 36.37 2.49
C ARG A 991 22.00 37.67 3.27
N ASN A 992 21.14 37.92 4.25
CA ASN A 992 21.17 39.15 5.02
C ASN A 992 22.22 39.02 6.15
N PRO A 993 23.25 39.88 6.20
CA PRO A 993 24.28 39.83 7.24
C PRO A 993 23.72 39.96 8.66
N GLU A 994 22.67 40.76 8.87
CA GLU A 994 22.04 40.94 10.17
C GLU A 994 21.37 39.65 10.65
N VAL A 995 20.77 38.89 9.72
CA VAL A 995 20.17 37.57 10.01
C VAL A 995 21.24 36.56 10.42
N LEU A 996 22.37 36.52 9.71
CA LEU A 996 23.47 35.61 10.03
C LEU A 996 24.08 35.95 11.41
N ASN A 997 24.31 37.23 11.69
CA ASN A 997 24.80 37.69 12.98
C ASN A 997 23.81 37.35 14.11
N ALA A 998 22.50 37.52 13.88
CA ALA A 998 21.46 37.17 14.84
C ALA A 998 21.40 35.66 15.11
N LEU A 999 21.57 34.81 14.09
CA LEU A 999 21.65 33.36 14.25
C LEU A 999 22.90 32.94 15.05
N GLU A 1000 24.06 33.55 14.79
CA GLU A 1000 25.28 33.31 15.58
C GLU A 1000 25.11 33.73 17.04
N ALA A 1001 24.50 34.88 17.29
CA ALA A 1001 24.18 35.33 18.64
C ALA A 1001 23.18 34.38 19.34
N MET A 1002 22.18 33.87 18.60
CA MET A 1002 21.18 32.92 19.12
C MET A 1002 21.82 31.61 19.60
N LEU A 1003 22.82 31.11 18.87
CA LEU A 1003 23.54 29.87 19.23
C LEU A 1003 24.24 29.93 20.60
N LYS A 1004 24.45 31.12 21.16
CA LYS A 1004 25.07 31.29 22.49
C LYS A 1004 24.12 30.92 23.64
N PHE A 1005 22.80 30.92 23.43
CA PHE A 1005 21.81 30.67 24.49
C PHE A 1005 20.75 29.61 24.16
N GLU A 1006 20.46 29.31 22.89
CA GLU A 1006 19.48 28.28 22.50
C GLU A 1006 20.04 26.87 22.68
N LYS A 1007 19.24 25.97 23.28
CA LYS A 1007 19.68 24.61 23.66
C LYS A 1007 18.95 23.48 22.93
N ARG A 1008 17.83 23.77 22.24
CA ARG A 1008 17.04 22.76 21.53
C ARG A 1008 17.82 22.21 20.33
N LYS A 1009 18.08 20.89 20.34
CA LYS A 1009 19.01 20.23 19.41
C LYS A 1009 18.63 20.40 17.93
N ASP A 1010 17.35 20.30 17.62
CA ASP A 1010 16.77 20.48 16.30
C ASP A 1010 16.93 21.93 15.79
N VAL A 1011 16.58 22.92 16.62
CA VAL A 1011 16.72 24.35 16.30
C VAL A 1011 18.19 24.73 16.08
N VAL A 1012 19.08 24.30 16.98
CA VAL A 1012 20.53 24.54 16.89
C VAL A 1012 21.11 23.91 15.62
N LYS A 1013 20.71 22.68 15.28
CA LYS A 1013 21.15 22.00 14.06
C LYS A 1013 20.73 22.80 12.82
N THR A 1014 19.46 23.21 12.73
CA THR A 1014 18.94 23.98 11.59
C THR A 1014 19.65 25.33 11.46
N ALA A 1015 19.89 26.05 12.55
CA ALA A 1015 20.62 27.32 12.54
C ALA A 1015 22.07 27.15 12.07
N ARG A 1016 22.78 26.09 12.52
CA ARG A 1016 24.14 25.77 12.04
C ARG A 1016 24.16 25.44 10.56
N ASN A 1017 23.13 24.73 10.05
CA ASN A 1017 22.99 24.47 8.63
C ASN A 1017 22.88 25.78 7.83
N VAL A 1018 22.09 26.76 8.31
CA VAL A 1018 22.00 28.09 7.68
C VAL A 1018 23.36 28.79 7.67
N LEU A 1019 24.04 28.86 8.81
CA LEU A 1019 25.34 29.55 8.94
C LEU A 1019 26.45 28.93 8.08
N SER A 1020 26.39 27.62 7.83
CA SER A 1020 27.33 26.93 6.93
C SER A 1020 27.25 27.43 5.47
N THR A 1021 26.13 28.05 5.07
CA THR A 1021 25.93 28.57 3.71
C THR A 1021 26.55 29.95 3.44
N ASN A 1022 27.22 30.56 4.43
CA ASN A 1022 27.89 31.85 4.28
C ASN A 1022 28.94 31.83 3.15
N ARG A 1023 29.22 33.00 2.55
CA ARG A 1023 30.04 33.10 1.33
C ARG A 1023 31.45 32.49 1.50
N LYS A 1024 32.10 32.67 2.65
CA LYS A 1024 33.47 32.20 2.91
C LYS A 1024 33.53 30.67 2.98
N ASN A 1025 32.61 30.05 3.72
CA ASN A 1025 32.50 28.60 3.83
C ASN A 1025 32.01 27.97 2.53
N PHE A 1026 31.03 28.58 1.88
CA PHE A 1026 30.53 28.14 0.58
C PHE A 1026 31.62 28.07 -0.48
N LEU A 1027 32.45 29.10 -0.63
CA LEU A 1027 33.56 29.09 -1.59
C LEU A 1027 34.58 28.00 -1.25
N LYS A 1028 34.93 27.83 0.03
CA LYS A 1028 35.83 26.75 0.48
C LYS A 1028 35.28 25.36 0.13
N GLU A 1029 34.00 25.11 0.42
CA GLU A 1029 33.34 23.84 0.12
C GLU A 1029 33.17 23.60 -1.38
N LEU A 1030 32.87 24.66 -2.15
CA LEU A 1030 32.76 24.60 -3.61
C LEU A 1030 34.11 24.24 -4.25
N THR A 1031 35.20 24.89 -3.82
CA THR A 1031 36.56 24.57 -4.26
C THR A 1031 36.88 23.11 -3.96
N ALA A 1032 36.54 22.61 -2.76
CA ALA A 1032 36.76 21.22 -2.38
C ALA A 1032 35.87 20.22 -3.16
N ALA A 1033 34.65 20.60 -3.53
CA ALA A 1033 33.74 19.77 -4.33
C ALA A 1033 34.19 19.70 -5.79
N VAL A 1034 34.55 20.84 -6.41
CA VAL A 1034 35.09 20.90 -7.78
C VAL A 1034 36.40 20.12 -7.89
N ASN A 1035 37.24 20.14 -6.85
CA ASN A 1035 38.46 19.32 -6.81
C ASN A 1035 38.21 17.82 -6.91
N ARG A 1036 37.09 17.35 -6.37
CA ARG A 1036 36.68 15.94 -6.35
C ARG A 1036 35.91 15.52 -7.61
N GLU A 1037 35.51 16.46 -8.46
CA GLU A 1037 34.78 16.20 -9.73
C GLU A 1037 35.69 15.48 -10.74
N LYS A 1038 35.21 14.36 -11.31
CA LYS A 1038 35.90 13.59 -12.37
C LYS A 1038 34.93 13.32 -13.54
N PRO A 1039 35.24 13.72 -14.79
CA PRO A 1039 36.37 14.56 -15.20
C PRO A 1039 36.22 16.00 -14.67
N ARG A 1040 37.35 16.66 -14.40
CA ARG A 1040 37.37 18.02 -13.87
C ARG A 1040 36.98 19.01 -14.97
N LYS A 1041 36.00 19.87 -14.70
CA LYS A 1041 35.40 20.78 -15.70
C LYS A 1041 35.86 22.25 -15.62
N GLN A 1042 36.69 22.57 -14.63
CA GLN A 1042 37.22 23.92 -14.40
C GLN A 1042 38.75 23.89 -14.51
N PRO A 1043 39.39 24.93 -15.07
CA PRO A 1043 40.84 24.96 -15.28
C PRO A 1043 41.60 24.96 -13.95
N VAL A 1044 42.81 24.42 -13.97
CA VAL A 1044 43.75 24.50 -12.84
C VAL A 1044 44.70 25.69 -13.02
N ASP A 1045 45.17 26.25 -11.92
CA ASP A 1045 46.31 27.15 -11.93
C ASP A 1045 47.62 26.40 -12.17
N LYS A 1046 48.74 27.14 -12.26
CA LYS A 1046 50.08 26.60 -12.51
C LYS A 1046 50.56 25.59 -11.45
N ASN A 1047 49.88 25.51 -10.29
CA ASN A 1047 50.22 24.64 -9.17
C ASN A 1047 49.26 23.43 -9.05
N GLY A 1048 48.40 23.19 -10.06
CA GLY A 1048 47.44 22.08 -10.06
C GLY A 1048 46.22 22.30 -9.16
N LYS A 1049 46.06 23.50 -8.56
CA LYS A 1049 44.88 23.87 -7.76
C LYS A 1049 43.79 24.43 -8.66
N PRO A 1050 42.50 24.21 -8.34
CA PRO A 1050 41.40 24.62 -9.21
C PRO A 1050 41.25 26.14 -9.20
N LYS A 1051 41.30 26.76 -10.38
CA LYS A 1051 40.98 28.18 -10.56
C LYS A 1051 39.49 28.28 -10.90
N LEU A 1052 38.66 28.56 -9.89
CA LEU A 1052 37.23 28.78 -10.13
C LEU A 1052 37.04 30.08 -10.93
N ASP A 1053 36.50 29.98 -12.14
CA ASP A 1053 36.17 31.15 -12.95
C ASP A 1053 35.13 32.01 -12.22
N ALA A 1054 35.32 33.34 -12.23
CA ALA A 1054 34.42 34.26 -11.52
C ALA A 1054 32.97 34.17 -12.05
N GLU A 1055 32.80 33.85 -13.34
CA GLU A 1055 31.51 33.61 -13.97
C GLU A 1055 30.87 32.31 -13.47
N PHE A 1056 31.66 31.24 -13.33
CA PHE A 1056 31.20 30.00 -12.74
C PHE A 1056 30.76 30.17 -11.29
N VAL A 1057 31.52 30.92 -10.50
CA VAL A 1057 31.14 31.22 -9.11
C VAL A 1057 29.84 32.02 -9.05
N ALA A 1058 29.68 33.04 -9.89
CA ALA A 1058 28.46 33.85 -9.93
C ALA A 1058 27.23 33.04 -10.37
N ASP A 1059 27.37 32.22 -11.41
CA ASP A 1059 26.29 31.37 -11.93
C ASP A 1059 25.89 30.25 -10.94
N PHE A 1060 26.88 29.59 -10.33
CA PHE A 1060 26.65 28.56 -9.32
C PHE A 1060 26.02 29.15 -8.05
N GLN A 1061 26.42 30.37 -7.67
CA GLN A 1061 25.76 31.12 -6.60
C GLN A 1061 24.32 31.48 -6.97
N PHE A 1062 24.04 31.91 -8.20
CA PHE A 1062 22.68 32.17 -8.67
C PHE A 1062 21.83 30.90 -8.64
N PHE A 1063 22.39 29.76 -9.04
CA PHE A 1063 21.73 28.46 -8.98
C PHE A 1063 21.38 28.03 -7.55
N ARG A 1064 22.30 28.22 -6.60
CA ARG A 1064 22.06 27.99 -5.17
C ARG A 1064 20.99 28.92 -4.62
N ASP A 1065 21.08 30.20 -4.98
CA ASP A 1065 20.33 31.28 -4.34
C ASP A 1065 18.91 31.40 -4.91
N TYR A 1066 18.70 31.07 -6.17
CA TYR A 1066 17.42 31.36 -6.83
C TYR A 1066 16.81 30.14 -7.52
N VAL A 1067 17.61 29.34 -8.24
CA VAL A 1067 17.08 28.18 -8.98
C VAL A 1067 16.68 27.05 -8.04
N THR A 1068 17.56 26.66 -7.12
CA THR A 1068 17.31 25.53 -6.18
C THR A 1068 16.12 25.82 -5.25
N PRO A 1069 16.01 27.00 -4.62
CA PRO A 1069 14.85 27.33 -3.79
C PRO A 1069 13.54 27.38 -4.59
N GLU A 1070 13.55 27.87 -5.83
CA GLU A 1070 12.36 27.86 -6.69
C GLU A 1070 11.96 26.44 -7.10
N MET A 1071 12.93 25.55 -7.29
CA MET A 1071 12.68 24.13 -7.53
C MET A 1071 12.18 23.39 -6.27
N ASP A 1072 12.51 23.89 -5.08
CA ASP A 1072 12.02 23.35 -3.80
C ASP A 1072 10.70 23.96 -3.34
N LYS A 1073 10.34 25.11 -3.92
CA LYS A 1073 9.07 25.78 -3.65
C LYS A 1073 7.90 24.89 -4.02
N VAL A 1074 7.02 24.65 -3.04
CA VAL A 1074 5.72 24.03 -3.29
C VAL A 1074 4.83 25.08 -3.95
N LEU A 1075 4.43 24.85 -5.20
CA LEU A 1075 3.54 25.78 -5.89
C LEU A 1075 2.09 25.42 -5.64
N ARG A 1076 1.25 26.45 -5.52
CA ARG A 1076 -0.19 26.28 -5.35
C ARG A 1076 -0.82 25.48 -6.49
N GLY A 1077 -0.32 25.63 -7.73
CA GLY A 1077 -0.83 24.97 -8.93
C GLY A 1077 -0.71 23.44 -8.97
N ASP A 1078 0.30 22.84 -8.32
CA ASP A 1078 0.52 21.39 -8.35
C ASP A 1078 0.74 20.76 -6.95
N GLN A 1079 0.76 21.57 -5.88
CA GLN A 1079 1.04 21.18 -4.49
C GLN A 1079 2.30 20.33 -4.33
N ARG A 1080 3.24 20.48 -5.26
CA ARG A 1080 4.50 19.76 -5.25
C ARG A 1080 5.62 20.75 -5.47
N SER A 1081 6.83 20.38 -5.05
CA SER A 1081 8.05 21.01 -5.54
C SER A 1081 8.58 20.20 -6.73
N CYS A 1082 9.51 20.75 -7.51
CA CYS A 1082 10.25 19.95 -8.48
C CYS A 1082 10.95 18.78 -7.76
N PHE A 1083 11.48 19.00 -6.55
CA PHE A 1083 12.11 17.95 -5.73
C PHE A 1083 11.13 16.90 -5.20
N ALA A 1084 9.83 17.19 -5.03
CA ALA A 1084 8.85 16.16 -4.66
C ALA A 1084 8.75 15.04 -5.73
N CYS A 1085 9.08 15.35 -6.99
CA CYS A 1085 9.12 14.39 -8.08
C CYS A 1085 10.55 13.94 -8.41
N HIS A 1086 11.47 14.89 -8.58
CA HIS A 1086 12.84 14.64 -9.01
C HIS A 1086 13.80 14.29 -7.86
N GLY A 1087 13.44 14.60 -6.61
CA GLY A 1087 14.22 14.32 -5.41
C GLY A 1087 14.05 12.91 -4.85
N VAL A 1088 13.10 12.13 -5.39
CA VAL A 1088 12.85 10.74 -4.96
C VAL A 1088 13.62 9.79 -5.89
N PRO A 1089 14.61 9.03 -5.39
CA PRO A 1089 15.39 8.11 -6.21
C PRO A 1089 14.50 7.15 -7.01
N GLY A 1090 14.73 7.07 -8.32
CA GLY A 1090 13.99 6.17 -9.22
C GLY A 1090 12.61 6.66 -9.65
N ARG A 1091 12.09 7.77 -9.11
CA ARG A 1091 10.77 8.31 -9.49
C ARG A 1091 10.78 9.00 -10.84
N VAL A 1092 11.84 9.74 -11.14
CA VAL A 1092 12.12 10.29 -12.48
C VAL A 1092 13.55 9.90 -12.86
N PRO A 1093 13.78 8.66 -13.31
CA PRO A 1093 15.13 8.14 -13.54
C PRO A 1093 15.99 9.00 -14.48
N PRO A 1094 15.45 9.58 -15.57
CA PRO A 1094 16.24 10.47 -16.43
C PRO A 1094 16.70 11.76 -15.72
N LEU A 1095 16.07 12.19 -14.64
CA LEU A 1095 16.43 13.42 -13.92
C LEU A 1095 16.18 13.24 -12.42
N THR A 1096 17.01 12.44 -11.77
CA THR A 1096 17.00 12.29 -10.31
C THR A 1096 17.96 13.30 -9.70
N LEU A 1097 17.44 14.21 -8.89
CA LEU A 1097 18.17 15.25 -8.19
C LEU A 1097 18.32 14.87 -6.70
N ASN A 1098 19.32 15.40 -6.02
CA ASN A 1098 19.43 15.31 -4.57
C ASN A 1098 18.47 16.35 -3.96
N PRO A 1099 17.47 15.93 -3.14
CA PRO A 1099 16.55 16.87 -2.50
C PRO A 1099 17.25 17.61 -1.34
N PRO A 1100 16.87 18.87 -1.07
CA PRO A 1100 17.23 19.53 0.18
C PRO A 1100 16.55 18.87 1.39
N ASP A 1101 17.01 19.18 2.60
CA ASP A 1101 16.34 18.78 3.85
C ASP A 1101 15.05 19.59 4.10
N ASP A 1102 14.31 19.28 5.17
CA ASP A 1102 13.04 19.95 5.51
C ASP A 1102 13.18 21.46 5.77
N ALA A 1103 14.40 21.95 5.97
CA ALA A 1103 14.69 23.36 6.10
C ALA A 1103 15.08 24.00 4.75
N GLY A 1104 15.27 23.23 3.67
CA GLY A 1104 15.72 23.73 2.37
C GLY A 1104 17.24 23.76 2.20
N TYR A 1105 18.00 23.12 3.09
CA TYR A 1105 19.46 23.03 3.00
C TYR A 1105 19.92 21.86 2.12
N LEU A 1106 20.90 22.11 1.26
CA LEU A 1106 21.56 21.09 0.44
C LEU A 1106 23.09 21.26 0.50
N PRO A 1107 23.86 20.23 0.88
CA PRO A 1107 25.32 20.28 0.87
C PRO A 1107 25.91 20.65 -0.50
N VAL A 1108 27.03 21.37 -0.51
CA VAL A 1108 27.60 21.96 -1.75
C VAL A 1108 27.99 20.90 -2.79
N ASP A 1109 28.44 19.72 -2.39
CA ASP A 1109 28.77 18.61 -3.30
C ASP A 1109 27.52 18.04 -3.99
N LYS A 1110 26.41 17.89 -3.25
CA LYS A 1110 25.11 17.47 -3.78
C LYS A 1110 24.48 18.55 -4.66
N LEU A 1111 24.65 19.81 -4.29
CA LEU A 1111 24.23 20.96 -5.09
C LEU A 1111 25.02 21.04 -6.42
N LEU A 1112 26.34 20.79 -6.38
CA LEU A 1112 27.17 20.69 -7.58
C LEU A 1112 26.73 19.55 -8.49
N ALA A 1113 26.41 18.38 -7.93
CA ALA A 1113 25.85 17.26 -8.71
C ALA A 1113 24.53 17.64 -9.41
N ASN A 1114 23.61 18.33 -8.70
CA ASN A 1114 22.36 18.80 -9.27
C ASN A 1114 22.60 19.85 -10.38
N TYR A 1115 23.49 20.81 -10.14
CA TYR A 1115 23.88 21.85 -11.10
C TYR A 1115 24.38 21.24 -12.41
N ARG A 1116 25.32 20.28 -12.34
CA ARG A 1116 25.86 19.58 -13.51
C ARG A 1116 24.81 18.75 -14.25
N LEU A 1117 23.95 18.06 -13.51
CA LEU A 1117 22.90 17.26 -14.11
C LEU A 1117 21.89 18.13 -14.87
N LEU A 1118 21.54 19.30 -14.34
CA LEU A 1118 20.63 20.25 -15.00
C LEU A 1118 21.30 20.99 -16.15
N GLN A 1119 22.59 21.30 -16.07
CA GLN A 1119 23.37 21.84 -17.19
C GLN A 1119 23.30 20.89 -18.40
N PHE A 1120 23.40 19.57 -18.19
CA PHE A 1120 23.26 18.56 -19.26
C PHE A 1120 21.86 18.52 -19.90
N ARG A 1121 20.86 19.18 -19.30
CA ARG A 1121 19.49 19.28 -19.83
C ARG A 1121 19.23 20.59 -20.59
N VAL A 1122 20.25 21.45 -20.69
CA VAL A 1122 20.22 22.67 -21.50
C VAL A 1122 20.70 22.35 -22.91
N ASP A 1123 19.87 22.69 -23.91
CA ASP A 1123 20.27 22.64 -25.31
C ASP A 1123 20.88 23.99 -25.70
N LEU A 1124 22.22 24.02 -25.80
CA LEU A 1124 22.97 25.24 -26.11
C LEU A 1124 22.73 25.74 -27.55
N LYS A 1125 22.35 24.84 -28.48
CA LYS A 1125 22.04 25.18 -29.87
C LYS A 1125 20.65 25.81 -29.97
N ASN A 1126 19.68 25.30 -29.20
CA ASN A 1126 18.32 25.84 -29.15
C ASN A 1126 17.75 25.88 -27.72
N ILE A 1127 17.87 27.05 -27.08
CA ILE A 1127 17.51 27.22 -25.67
C ILE A 1127 16.04 26.93 -25.39
N GLU A 1128 15.12 27.35 -26.26
CA GLU A 1128 13.68 27.15 -26.07
C GLU A 1128 13.28 25.67 -26.21
N LYS A 1129 14.13 24.82 -26.81
CA LYS A 1129 13.96 23.35 -26.82
C LYS A 1129 14.54 22.65 -25.59
N SER A 1130 15.25 23.36 -24.71
CA SER A 1130 15.78 22.79 -23.47
C SER A 1130 14.66 22.14 -22.66
N LYS A 1131 14.82 20.85 -22.33
CA LYS A 1131 13.81 20.09 -21.57
C LYS A 1131 13.47 20.77 -20.24
N LEU A 1132 14.45 21.46 -19.64
CA LEU A 1132 14.31 22.21 -18.40
C LEU A 1132 13.36 23.43 -18.49
N LEU A 1133 13.22 24.04 -19.67
CA LEU A 1133 12.30 25.17 -19.90
C LEU A 1133 10.94 24.69 -20.45
N ARG A 1134 10.95 23.70 -21.35
CA ARG A 1134 9.72 23.24 -21.98
C ARG A 1134 8.80 22.42 -21.07
N LYS A 1135 9.38 21.50 -20.28
CA LYS A 1135 8.59 20.55 -19.45
C LYS A 1135 7.75 21.26 -18.39
N PRO A 1136 8.25 22.27 -17.65
CA PRO A 1136 7.42 23.00 -16.68
C PRO A 1136 6.26 23.79 -17.30
N LEU A 1137 6.33 24.15 -18.59
CA LEU A 1137 5.23 24.81 -19.31
C LEU A 1137 4.21 23.82 -19.92
N ASN A 1138 4.49 22.52 -19.89
CA ASN A 1138 3.70 21.47 -20.56
C ASN A 1138 3.47 21.73 -22.06
N ILE A 1139 4.45 22.33 -22.75
CA ILE A 1139 4.39 22.52 -24.21
C ILE A 1139 4.74 21.19 -24.88
N GLN A 1140 3.78 20.57 -25.58
CA GLN A 1140 3.91 19.24 -26.18
C GLN A 1140 4.30 19.33 -27.66
N THR A 1141 5.25 18.49 -28.09
CA THR A 1141 5.62 18.33 -29.50
C THR A 1141 5.26 16.94 -30.05
N GLY A 1142 4.62 16.08 -29.23
CA GLY A 1142 4.12 14.76 -29.64
C GLY A 1142 5.18 13.67 -29.81
N LYS A 1143 6.42 13.90 -29.36
CA LYS A 1143 7.59 13.00 -29.56
C LYS A 1143 8.37 12.72 -28.27
N GLU A 1144 7.75 12.86 -27.09
CA GLU A 1144 8.45 12.81 -25.80
C GLU A 1144 8.40 11.45 -25.09
N ASP A 1145 9.55 10.99 -24.59
CA ASP A 1145 9.63 9.80 -23.72
C ASP A 1145 9.08 10.06 -22.29
N GLY A 1146 8.18 9.20 -21.83
CA GLY A 1146 7.75 9.07 -20.43
C GLY A 1146 6.55 9.91 -19.98
N HIS A 1147 6.01 9.58 -18.78
CA HIS A 1147 4.90 10.29 -18.14
C HIS A 1147 5.22 11.77 -17.94
N GLN A 1148 4.31 12.63 -18.39
CA GLN A 1148 4.42 14.08 -18.23
C GLN A 1148 3.82 14.52 -16.89
N GLY A 1149 4.54 15.36 -16.15
CA GLY A 1149 3.93 16.13 -15.06
C GLY A 1149 2.97 17.19 -15.62
N GLY A 1150 2.00 17.63 -14.82
CA GLY A 1150 1.12 18.74 -15.20
C GLY A 1150 1.89 20.06 -15.42
N ARG A 1151 1.24 21.04 -16.04
CA ARG A 1151 1.79 22.38 -16.21
C ARG A 1151 2.11 23.01 -14.84
N ARG A 1152 3.38 23.40 -14.65
CA ARG A 1152 3.89 24.00 -13.42
C ARG A 1152 3.94 25.53 -13.48
N TYR A 1153 4.35 26.10 -14.62
CA TYR A 1153 4.46 27.55 -14.82
C TYR A 1153 3.74 28.04 -16.09
N GLN A 1154 3.46 29.35 -16.12
CA GLN A 1154 3.26 30.15 -17.32
C GLN A 1154 4.58 30.77 -17.80
N PRO A 1155 4.74 31.10 -19.09
CA PRO A 1155 5.99 31.66 -19.62
C PRO A 1155 6.46 32.95 -18.94
N MET A 1156 5.56 33.74 -18.36
CA MET A 1156 5.90 35.01 -17.69
C MET A 1156 5.95 34.91 -16.17
N ASP A 1157 5.76 33.71 -15.61
CA ASP A 1157 5.83 33.54 -14.16
C ASP A 1157 7.24 33.88 -13.64
N PRO A 1158 7.37 34.62 -12.53
CA PRO A 1158 8.67 34.98 -11.98
C PRO A 1158 9.59 33.77 -11.73
N GLY A 1159 9.04 32.67 -11.23
CA GLY A 1159 9.78 31.41 -11.00
C GLY A 1159 10.31 30.77 -12.29
N TYR A 1160 9.51 30.80 -13.36
CA TYR A 1160 9.94 30.36 -14.68
C TYR A 1160 11.06 31.25 -15.22
N GLN A 1161 10.92 32.57 -15.06
CA GLN A 1161 11.93 33.53 -15.52
C GLN A 1161 13.27 33.39 -14.77
N ILE A 1162 13.26 33.01 -13.49
CA ILE A 1162 14.48 32.66 -12.74
C ILE A 1162 15.21 31.48 -13.39
N ILE A 1163 14.49 30.40 -13.68
CA ILE A 1163 15.06 29.21 -14.33
C ILE A 1163 15.55 29.55 -15.74
N ARG A 1164 14.76 30.32 -16.51
CA ARG A 1164 15.11 30.76 -17.87
C ARG A 1164 16.36 31.62 -17.90
N ARG A 1165 16.54 32.55 -16.95
CA ARG A 1165 17.74 33.40 -16.84
C ARG A 1165 18.99 32.56 -16.57
N TRP A 1166 18.89 31.58 -15.68
CA TRP A 1166 20.01 30.64 -15.43
C TRP A 1166 20.37 29.84 -16.69
N VAL A 1167 19.37 29.31 -17.41
CA VAL A 1167 19.56 28.58 -18.66
C VAL A 1167 20.19 29.45 -19.76
N LEU A 1168 19.75 30.70 -19.90
CA LEU A 1168 20.32 31.66 -20.86
C LEU A 1168 21.80 31.97 -20.55
N ASN A 1169 22.17 32.02 -19.26
CA ASN A 1169 23.57 32.23 -18.89
C ASN A 1169 24.47 31.04 -19.27
N GLN A 1170 23.93 29.81 -19.25
CA GLN A 1170 24.65 28.61 -19.73
C GLN A 1170 25.08 28.73 -21.20
N LYS A 1171 24.24 29.34 -22.05
CA LYS A 1171 24.56 29.60 -23.47
C LYS A 1171 25.52 30.77 -23.65
N LYS A 1172 25.46 31.78 -22.78
CA LYS A 1172 26.30 32.97 -22.88
C LYS A 1172 27.77 32.66 -22.54
N HIS A 1173 28.01 31.71 -21.64
CA HIS A 1173 29.36 31.43 -21.11
C HIS A 1173 29.73 29.92 -21.04
N PRO A 1174 29.52 29.12 -22.11
CA PRO A 1174 29.65 27.66 -22.05
C PRO A 1174 31.04 27.17 -21.63
N ALA A 1175 32.12 27.73 -22.20
CA ALA A 1175 33.49 27.40 -21.83
C ALA A 1175 33.82 27.73 -20.36
N LYS A 1176 33.42 28.91 -19.87
CA LYS A 1176 33.69 29.36 -18.49
C LYS A 1176 32.91 28.55 -17.45
N LEU A 1177 31.73 28.05 -17.83
CA LEU A 1177 30.87 27.23 -16.96
C LEU A 1177 31.22 25.73 -17.01
N GLY A 1178 32.19 25.34 -17.84
CA GLY A 1178 32.66 23.94 -17.97
C GLY A 1178 31.75 23.06 -18.82
N LEU A 1179 31.06 23.64 -19.80
CA LEU A 1179 30.19 22.94 -20.77
C LEU A 1179 30.90 22.56 -22.08
N GLU A 1180 32.05 23.17 -22.35
CA GLU A 1180 32.98 22.82 -23.43
C GLU A 1180 34.28 22.30 -22.80
N THR A 1181 34.74 21.13 -23.24
CA THR A 1181 36.11 20.70 -22.92
C THR A 1181 37.07 21.65 -23.61
N PRO A 1182 38.16 22.12 -22.97
CA PRO A 1182 39.20 22.84 -23.68
C PRO A 1182 39.63 21.96 -24.86
N ALA A 1183 39.56 22.52 -26.06
CA ALA A 1183 40.13 21.90 -27.24
C ALA A 1183 41.55 21.49 -26.87
N THR A 1184 41.84 20.21 -27.08
CA THR A 1184 43.20 19.71 -27.28
C THR A 1184 43.98 20.77 -28.06
N ALA A 1185 45.02 21.34 -27.45
CA ALA A 1185 46.15 21.80 -28.23
C ALA A 1185 46.54 20.59 -29.10
N ALA A 1186 46.40 20.75 -30.42
CA ALA A 1186 46.67 19.72 -31.42
C ALA A 1186 48.19 19.48 -31.56
N PRO A 1187 48.56 18.48 -32.38
CA PRO A 1187 48.62 17.04 -32.09
C PRO A 1187 49.67 16.65 -31.04
#